data_AF-A0AAW2VAR1-F1
#
_entry.id   AF-A0AAW2VAR1-F1
#
_cell.length_a   1.000
_cell.length_b   1.000
_cell.length_c   1.000
_cell.angle_alpha   90.00
_cell.angle_beta   90.00
_cell.angle_gamma   90.00
#
_symmetry.space_group_name_H-M   'P 1'
#
loop_
_entity.id
_entity.type
_entity.pdbx_description
1 polymer ?
#
loop_
_entity_poly.entity_id
_entity_poly.type
_entity_poly.pdbx_seq_one_letter_code
_entity_poly.pdbx_strand_id
1 'polypeptide(L)'
;MSQAHLAYSMDVSTLHSSNISSSSDHIDSEKRVNLSVYYESLCPYCANFIVNHLVNIFQTDLLNIVNLRLVPWGNTRIRSDDSWICQHGVDECELDVTEACAINAWPRVEAHFKFIYCVERLHLMNRHAEWPSCYAANSLDPKPIHDCYNNGLGYQLEKAYADETATLNPQHRFVPWVVVDNFPLQEDFENFIGYICKAYRGDNIPNACRSTSFEIKSFAVATSTPQTGKRHESRYVRVVKETDSKSVGLCLRRFESCCRQFPGAAPGHFLGIFNSSNNGNPSNHIFAVEFDTVDGYNETSDTDGNHIGININGMNTIASQSAAYYVDQSNKTEEVLLEKDGPIQAWIDYDGVKKLVSVTVCPLRVAKPVRPLLSQVIDLSLYLEKNMYAGFSAATGQKSSSHYILGWSFRLNGIADPLDPSQLPVVPVEKSSRSTVKVKKALIATFSVVIFILLGALLSILFYRRVMKFELLEDWELDCPHRFRYKDLQKATKGFKESEKIGAGGFGSVYKGVLPATGVEVAVKKIMSNNPLQGMREFAAEVESLGRLRHKNLVNLQGWCKHKNGLLLVYDYVSNGSLDSLLYNSKNGISLTWEQRFNIVKGVASGLLYLHEEWEQVVIHRDVKSSNVLIDHDMNARLGDFGLARLYDHGKNSHTTNVVGTIGYIAPELTRTGKASKSSDVFAYGILLLEVACGRPPVEYEPDRNVILVDWVLDCMKMGSIFEAVDAKLNSMYETEEMELVLGLGLLCSHPKPEARPTMRQVMKYLNGDEMLPVFDKLSSAGFKESCINVVTCRFFIKDLN
;
A
#
# COMPACT_ATOMS: atom_id res chain seq x y z
N MET A 1 -8.51 2.19 11.60
CA MET A 1 -7.84 0.98 11.10
C MET A 1 -6.36 1.31 10.97
N SER A 2 -5.52 0.75 11.84
CA SER A 2 -4.06 0.93 11.83
C SER A 2 -3.49 -0.36 12.42
N GLN A 3 -3.23 -1.35 11.56
CA GLN A 3 -2.40 -2.49 11.94
C GLN A 3 -0.94 -2.01 11.95
N ALA A 4 -0.26 -2.29 13.05
CA ALA A 4 1.11 -1.91 13.30
C ALA A 4 2.06 -2.73 12.42
N HIS A 5 2.84 -2.07 11.57
CA HIS A 5 4.06 -2.65 11.02
C HIS A 5 5.08 -2.77 12.16
N LEU A 6 5.28 -4.00 12.64
CA LEU A 6 6.47 -4.37 13.38
C LEU A 6 7.68 -4.16 12.45
N ALA A 7 8.50 -3.16 12.76
CA ALA A 7 9.81 -3.01 12.17
C ALA A 7 10.71 -4.17 12.64
N TYR A 8 10.74 -5.26 11.87
CA TYR A 8 11.84 -6.20 11.93
C TYR A 8 13.03 -5.55 11.21
N SER A 9 13.95 -4.99 11.98
CA SER A 9 15.32 -4.81 11.53
C SER A 9 15.93 -6.20 11.36
N MET A 10 15.73 -6.83 10.21
CA MET A 10 16.43 -8.06 9.86
C MET A 10 17.79 -7.73 9.25
N ASP A 11 18.81 -8.28 9.90
CA ASP A 11 20.20 -8.27 9.47
C ASP A 11 20.35 -9.24 8.29
N VAL A 12 20.67 -8.69 7.10
CA VAL A 12 20.83 -9.45 5.84
C VAL A 12 21.98 -10.47 5.93
N SER A 13 22.82 -10.38 6.96
CA SER A 13 23.85 -11.36 7.31
C SER A 13 23.30 -12.73 7.74
N THR A 14 22.01 -12.84 8.08
CA THR A 14 21.38 -14.11 8.53
C THR A 14 20.85 -15.01 7.41
N LEU A 15 21.00 -14.61 6.14
CA LEU A 15 20.96 -15.55 5.00
C LEU A 15 22.25 -16.39 4.98
N HIS A 16 22.51 -17.07 6.10
CA HIS A 16 23.54 -18.09 6.23
C HIS A 16 22.94 -19.41 5.78
N SER A 17 23.61 -19.98 4.77
CA SER A 17 23.58 -21.39 4.39
C SER A 17 23.12 -22.29 5.54
N SER A 18 21.91 -22.83 5.42
CA SER A 18 21.58 -24.06 6.13
C SER A 18 22.67 -25.08 5.76
N ASN A 19 23.32 -25.61 6.79
CA ASN A 19 24.34 -26.65 6.66
C ASN A 19 23.81 -27.77 5.76
N ILE A 20 24.30 -27.81 4.51
CA ILE A 20 24.24 -29.02 3.70
C ILE A 20 25.28 -29.95 4.32
N SER A 21 24.84 -30.72 5.31
CA SER A 21 25.56 -31.91 5.73
C SER A 21 25.72 -32.79 4.51
N SER A 22 26.97 -33.15 4.22
CA SER A 22 27.34 -34.19 3.27
C SER A 22 26.70 -35.52 3.69
N SER A 23 25.48 -35.76 3.23
CA SER A 23 24.88 -37.08 3.17
C SER A 23 23.87 -37.05 2.02
N SER A 24 24.22 -37.80 0.99
CA SER A 24 23.38 -38.20 -0.13
C SER A 24 21.90 -38.25 0.21
N ASP A 25 21.11 -37.38 -0.42
CA ASP A 25 19.77 -37.72 -0.89
C ASP A 25 19.50 -36.86 -2.12
N HIS A 26 19.60 -37.49 -3.29
CA HIS A 26 19.10 -36.95 -4.54
C HIS A 26 17.59 -36.74 -4.38
N ILE A 27 17.17 -35.53 -3.99
CA ILE A 27 15.81 -35.09 -4.26
C ILE A 27 15.71 -34.97 -5.77
N ASP A 28 15.02 -35.93 -6.38
CA ASP A 28 14.75 -35.99 -7.80
C ASP A 28 14.19 -34.64 -8.29
N SER A 29 14.81 -34.03 -9.31
CA SER A 29 14.41 -32.70 -9.80
C SER A 29 12.96 -32.67 -10.30
N GLU A 30 12.38 -33.84 -10.60
CA GLU A 30 10.98 -34.02 -10.99
C GLU A 30 9.97 -33.82 -9.83
N LYS A 31 10.42 -33.79 -8.57
CA LYS A 31 9.52 -33.66 -7.40
C LYS A 31 9.43 -32.23 -6.85
N ARG A 32 10.16 -31.26 -7.42
CA ARG A 32 10.12 -29.85 -7.00
C ARG A 32 8.96 -29.11 -7.62
N VAL A 33 8.39 -28.17 -6.87
CA VAL A 33 7.30 -27.30 -7.33
C VAL A 33 7.91 -26.10 -8.04
N ASN A 34 7.47 -25.80 -9.26
CA ASN A 34 7.90 -24.63 -10.00
C ASN A 34 7.12 -23.40 -9.51
N LEU A 35 7.84 -22.39 -9.04
CA LEU A 35 7.29 -21.11 -8.62
C LEU A 35 7.88 -20.00 -9.49
N SER A 36 7.06 -19.37 -10.32
CA SER A 36 7.45 -18.19 -11.09
C SER A 36 6.76 -16.95 -10.55
N VAL A 37 7.52 -15.89 -10.33
CA VAL A 37 7.03 -14.57 -9.88
C VAL A 37 7.38 -13.55 -10.95
N TYR A 38 6.36 -13.00 -11.61
CA TYR A 38 6.50 -11.88 -12.53
C TYR A 38 6.17 -10.60 -11.77
N TYR A 39 7.09 -9.64 -11.80
CA TYR A 39 7.02 -8.42 -11.01
C TYR A 39 7.68 -7.26 -11.76
N GLU A 40 7.54 -6.06 -11.22
CA GLU A 40 8.11 -4.82 -11.79
C GLU A 40 8.77 -4.02 -10.67
N SER A 41 9.95 -3.48 -10.94
CA SER A 41 10.66 -2.59 -10.03
C SER A 41 9.86 -1.31 -9.82
N LEU A 42 10.01 -0.67 -8.66
CA LEU A 42 9.25 0.54 -8.30
C LEU A 42 7.73 0.37 -8.17
N CYS A 43 7.21 -0.86 -8.19
CA CYS A 43 5.81 -1.13 -7.87
C CYS A 43 5.61 -1.45 -6.39
N PRO A 44 4.78 -0.67 -5.66
CA PRO A 44 4.57 -0.88 -4.23
C PRO A 44 4.03 -2.27 -3.86
N TYR A 45 3.21 -2.88 -4.73
CA TYR A 45 2.64 -4.21 -4.49
C TYR A 45 3.67 -5.31 -4.69
N CYS A 46 4.49 -5.22 -5.75
CA CYS A 46 5.62 -6.12 -6.01
C CYS A 46 6.65 -6.05 -4.88
N ALA A 47 7.05 -4.83 -4.52
CA ALA A 47 8.00 -4.59 -3.44
C ALA A 47 7.51 -5.16 -2.10
N ASN A 48 6.23 -4.93 -1.76
CA ASN A 48 5.61 -5.49 -0.56
C ASN A 48 5.60 -7.02 -0.59
N PHE A 49 5.23 -7.63 -1.71
CA PHE A 49 5.21 -9.09 -1.86
C PHE A 49 6.61 -9.70 -1.71
N ILE A 50 7.61 -9.14 -2.38
CA ILE A 50 8.99 -9.63 -2.33
C ILE A 50 9.55 -9.50 -0.91
N VAL A 51 9.37 -8.34 -0.27
CA VAL A 51 9.97 -8.04 1.03
C VAL A 51 9.27 -8.75 2.19
N ASN A 52 7.93 -8.89 2.15
CA ASN A 52 7.17 -9.40 3.30
C ASN A 52 6.63 -10.83 3.12
N HIS A 53 6.46 -11.32 1.89
CA HIS A 53 5.85 -12.63 1.62
C HIS A 53 6.85 -13.62 1.01
N LEU A 54 7.51 -13.25 -0.09
CA LEU A 54 8.41 -14.14 -0.83
C LEU A 54 9.67 -14.51 -0.03
N VAL A 55 10.16 -13.58 0.81
CA VAL A 55 11.29 -13.81 1.73
C VAL A 55 11.09 -15.05 2.60
N ASN A 56 9.85 -15.44 2.90
CA ASN A 56 9.54 -16.61 3.73
C ASN A 56 10.02 -17.93 3.10
N ILE A 57 10.19 -18.01 1.77
CA ILE A 57 10.79 -19.19 1.13
C ILE A 57 12.23 -19.41 1.63
N PHE A 58 12.98 -18.32 1.83
CA PHE A 58 14.36 -18.33 2.27
C PHE A 58 14.50 -18.46 3.79
N GLN A 59 13.45 -18.13 4.55
CA GLN A 59 13.41 -18.25 6.01
C GLN A 59 12.84 -19.60 6.50
N THR A 60 12.29 -20.41 5.59
CA THR A 60 11.70 -21.72 5.89
C THR A 60 12.46 -22.84 5.18
N ASP A 61 12.03 -24.08 5.37
CA ASP A 61 12.58 -25.27 4.68
C ASP A 61 12.01 -25.48 3.27
N LEU A 62 11.34 -24.47 2.70
CA LEU A 62 10.70 -24.53 1.37
C LEU A 62 11.67 -24.40 0.19
N LEU A 63 12.81 -23.72 0.35
CA LEU A 63 13.77 -23.53 -0.73
C LEU A 63 14.29 -24.85 -1.33
N ASN A 64 14.29 -25.93 -0.54
CA ASN A 64 14.72 -27.26 -0.99
C ASN A 64 13.73 -27.95 -1.93
N ILE A 65 12.46 -27.53 -1.92
CA ILE A 65 11.36 -28.15 -2.67
C ILE A 65 10.77 -27.25 -3.76
N VAL A 66 11.27 -26.01 -3.89
CA VAL A 66 10.77 -25.02 -4.85
C VAL A 66 11.85 -24.68 -5.87
N ASN A 67 11.49 -24.68 -7.15
CA ASN A 67 12.27 -24.02 -8.20
C ASN A 67 11.74 -22.59 -8.35
N LEU A 68 12.36 -21.63 -7.64
CA LEU A 68 11.97 -20.23 -7.68
C LEU A 68 12.57 -19.53 -8.90
N ARG A 69 11.72 -18.88 -9.68
CA ARG A 69 12.08 -18.05 -10.83
C ARG A 69 11.49 -16.65 -10.68
N LEU A 70 12.34 -15.65 -10.91
CA LEU A 70 12.00 -14.23 -10.82
C LEU A 70 12.05 -13.63 -12.22
N VAL A 71 11.06 -12.80 -12.56
CA VAL A 71 10.92 -12.17 -13.89
C VAL A 71 10.58 -10.69 -13.72
N PRO A 72 11.60 -9.80 -13.73
CA PRO A 72 11.45 -8.35 -13.53
C PRO A 72 11.05 -7.63 -14.83
N TRP A 73 9.92 -7.98 -15.45
CA TRP A 73 9.43 -7.33 -16.69
C TRP A 73 8.19 -6.46 -16.47
N GLY A 74 7.37 -6.84 -15.48
CA GLY A 74 6.14 -6.11 -15.17
C GLY A 74 5.08 -6.10 -16.25
N ASN A 75 4.47 -4.93 -16.41
CA ASN A 75 3.48 -4.59 -17.44
C ASN A 75 4.07 -3.67 -18.53
N THR A 76 5.39 -3.68 -18.72
CA THR A 76 6.11 -2.85 -19.69
C THR A 76 5.60 -3.09 -21.11
N ARG A 77 5.42 -1.99 -21.88
CA ARG A 77 4.96 -2.04 -23.27
C ARG A 77 6.08 -1.74 -24.23
N ILE A 78 6.30 -2.65 -25.19
CA ILE A 78 7.20 -2.44 -26.33
C ILE A 78 6.41 -1.71 -27.43
N ARG A 79 6.90 -0.55 -27.87
CA ARG A 79 6.37 0.19 -29.03
C ARG A 79 6.83 -0.45 -30.34
N SER A 80 6.17 -0.08 -31.42
CA SER A 80 6.50 -0.52 -32.79
C SER A 80 7.90 -0.13 -33.28
N ASP A 81 8.56 0.81 -32.60
CA ASP A 81 9.94 1.24 -32.86
C ASP A 81 10.97 0.56 -31.94
N ASP A 82 10.59 -0.56 -31.29
CA ASP A 82 11.38 -1.29 -30.30
C ASP A 82 11.75 -0.46 -29.05
N SER A 83 11.16 0.73 -28.84
CA SER A 83 11.31 1.52 -27.60
C SER A 83 10.36 1.05 -26.49
N TRP A 84 10.84 1.05 -25.25
CA TRP A 84 10.09 0.50 -24.12
C TRP A 84 9.47 1.61 -23.28
N ILE A 85 8.28 1.37 -22.77
CA ILE A 85 7.61 2.26 -21.83
C ILE A 85 7.29 1.47 -20.57
N CYS A 86 8.02 1.78 -19.51
CA CYS A 86 7.75 1.28 -18.16
C CYS A 86 6.77 2.23 -17.44
N GLN A 87 5.99 1.72 -16.49
CA GLN A 87 4.82 2.45 -15.98
C GLN A 87 5.19 3.57 -15.00
N HIS A 88 6.29 3.40 -14.27
CA HIS A 88 6.83 4.30 -13.25
C HIS A 88 8.05 5.08 -13.77
N GLY A 89 8.24 5.14 -15.09
CA GLY A 89 9.25 5.97 -15.74
C GLY A 89 10.55 5.25 -16.07
N VAL A 90 11.60 6.02 -16.35
CA VAL A 90 12.89 5.49 -16.82
C VAL A 90 13.65 4.71 -15.75
N ASP A 91 13.46 5.07 -14.48
CA ASP A 91 14.12 4.42 -13.35
C ASP A 91 13.60 2.97 -13.15
N GLU A 92 12.32 2.70 -13.44
CA GLU A 92 11.78 1.33 -13.48
C GLU A 92 12.47 0.53 -14.59
N CYS A 93 12.53 1.08 -15.80
CA CYS A 93 13.20 0.40 -16.91
C CYS A 93 14.67 0.10 -16.60
N GLU A 94 15.36 1.03 -15.95
CA GLU A 94 16.76 0.84 -15.55
C GLU A 94 16.91 -0.27 -14.51
N LEU A 95 16.04 -0.27 -13.49
CA LEU A 95 16.07 -1.27 -12.42
C LEU A 95 15.66 -2.66 -12.91
N ASP A 96 14.62 -2.77 -13.74
CA ASP A 96 14.19 -4.04 -14.34
C ASP A 96 15.32 -4.69 -15.15
N VAL A 97 16.00 -3.91 -16.01
CA VAL A 97 17.20 -4.37 -16.74
C VAL A 97 18.33 -4.75 -15.77
N THR A 98 18.52 -3.99 -14.70
CA THR A 98 19.57 -4.24 -13.70
C THR A 98 19.30 -5.55 -12.94
N GLU A 99 18.05 -5.80 -12.55
CA GLU A 99 17.65 -7.03 -11.86
C GLU A 99 17.66 -8.24 -12.79
N ALA A 100 17.26 -8.08 -14.06
CA ALA A 100 17.43 -9.10 -15.09
C ALA A 100 18.91 -9.50 -15.26
N CYS A 101 19.80 -8.50 -15.29
CA CYS A 101 21.23 -8.73 -15.30
C CYS A 101 21.72 -9.42 -14.01
N ALA A 102 21.16 -9.10 -12.84
CA ALA A 102 21.48 -9.77 -11.58
C ALA A 102 21.10 -11.25 -11.59
N ILE A 103 19.92 -11.58 -12.09
CA ILE A 103 19.42 -12.96 -12.22
C ILE A 103 20.33 -13.76 -13.16
N ASN A 104 20.73 -13.16 -14.29
CA ASN A 104 21.60 -13.82 -15.26
C ASN A 104 23.06 -13.96 -14.77
N ALA A 105 23.61 -12.93 -14.14
CA ALA A 105 25.01 -12.91 -13.68
C ALA A 105 25.24 -13.75 -12.41
N TRP A 106 24.23 -13.89 -11.55
CA TRP A 106 24.30 -14.67 -10.32
C TRP A 106 23.27 -15.82 -10.33
N PRO A 107 23.59 -17.00 -10.92
CA PRO A 107 22.62 -18.07 -11.15
C PRO A 107 22.04 -18.70 -9.88
N ARG A 108 22.67 -18.49 -8.71
CA ARG A 108 22.14 -18.95 -7.42
C ARG A 108 21.06 -18.00 -6.96
N VAL A 109 19.87 -18.54 -6.71
CA VAL A 109 18.68 -17.76 -6.31
C VAL A 109 18.91 -16.94 -5.07
N GLU A 110 19.68 -17.45 -4.10
CA GLU A 110 20.02 -16.74 -2.87
C GLU A 110 20.94 -15.53 -3.12
N ALA A 111 21.73 -15.55 -4.18
CA ALA A 111 22.67 -14.47 -4.50
C ALA A 111 21.96 -13.29 -5.16
N HIS A 112 21.18 -13.53 -6.22
CA HIS A 112 20.42 -12.46 -6.86
C HIS A 112 19.23 -11.99 -6.02
N PHE A 113 18.59 -12.87 -5.25
CA PHE A 113 17.49 -12.46 -4.37
C PHE A 113 17.93 -11.47 -3.28
N LYS A 114 19.15 -11.58 -2.75
CA LYS A 114 19.70 -10.60 -1.79
C LYS A 114 19.76 -9.18 -2.38
N PHE A 115 20.15 -9.08 -3.64
CA PHE A 115 20.21 -7.82 -4.36
C PHE A 115 18.80 -7.28 -4.59
N ILE A 116 17.91 -8.06 -5.21
CA ILE A 116 16.52 -7.69 -5.50
C ILE A 116 15.78 -7.30 -4.21
N TYR A 117 15.89 -8.10 -3.15
CA TYR A 117 15.29 -7.78 -1.84
C TYR A 117 15.76 -6.43 -1.29
N CYS A 118 17.05 -6.09 -1.46
CA CYS A 118 17.58 -4.80 -1.03
C CYS A 118 17.03 -3.64 -1.86
N VAL A 119 16.97 -3.79 -3.19
CA VAL A 119 16.40 -2.79 -4.11
C VAL A 119 14.93 -2.53 -3.78
N GLU A 120 14.13 -3.59 -3.67
CA GLU A 120 12.69 -3.50 -3.36
C GLU A 120 12.43 -2.91 -1.96
N ARG A 121 13.28 -3.24 -0.98
CA ARG A 121 13.21 -2.64 0.35
C ARG A 121 13.53 -1.15 0.33
N LEU A 122 14.52 -0.71 -0.46
CA LEU A 122 14.83 0.70 -0.64
C LEU A 122 13.66 1.44 -1.30
N HIS A 123 12.97 0.80 -2.26
CA HIS A 123 11.76 1.35 -2.85
C HIS A 123 10.66 1.56 -1.80
N LEU A 124 10.36 0.58 -0.93
CA LEU A 124 9.38 0.75 0.18
C LEU A 124 9.76 1.87 1.16
N MET A 125 11.04 2.24 1.24
CA MET A 125 11.53 3.36 2.04
C MET A 125 11.55 4.71 1.30
N ASN A 126 11.08 4.76 0.06
CA ASN A 126 11.20 5.90 -0.86
C ASN A 126 12.67 6.33 -1.10
N ARG A 127 13.58 5.35 -1.18
CA ARG A 127 15.03 5.53 -1.34
C ARG A 127 15.58 4.72 -2.53
N HIS A 128 14.77 4.48 -3.56
CA HIS A 128 15.15 3.64 -4.70
C HIS A 128 16.38 4.16 -5.47
N ALA A 129 16.62 5.47 -5.50
CA ALA A 129 17.83 6.06 -6.08
C ALA A 129 19.14 5.58 -5.41
N GLU A 130 19.06 5.02 -4.20
CA GLU A 130 20.19 4.46 -3.47
C GLU A 130 20.45 2.97 -3.78
N TRP A 131 19.78 2.40 -4.79
CA TRP A 131 19.93 0.99 -5.17
C TRP A 131 21.40 0.54 -5.40
N PRO A 132 22.35 1.37 -5.88
CA PRO A 132 23.75 0.94 -6.02
C PRO A 132 24.39 0.58 -4.66
N SER A 133 23.87 1.10 -3.55
CA SER A 133 24.31 0.72 -2.21
C SER A 133 24.06 -0.77 -1.88
N CYS A 134 23.15 -1.43 -2.61
CA CYS A 134 22.84 -2.84 -2.43
C CYS A 134 23.98 -3.79 -2.81
N TYR A 135 24.92 -3.36 -3.66
CA TYR A 135 26.16 -4.12 -3.92
C TYR A 135 27.01 -4.23 -2.66
N ALA A 136 27.33 -3.07 -2.06
CA ALA A 136 28.14 -3.00 -0.86
C ALA A 136 27.44 -3.66 0.35
N ALA A 137 26.14 -3.44 0.51
CA ALA A 137 25.36 -4.00 1.61
C ALA A 137 25.33 -5.54 1.61
N ASN A 138 25.47 -6.17 0.45
CA ASN A 138 25.40 -7.63 0.28
C ASN A 138 26.75 -8.27 -0.07
N SER A 139 27.85 -7.49 -0.10
CA SER A 139 29.18 -7.97 -0.55
C SER A 139 29.14 -8.60 -1.96
N LEU A 140 28.38 -7.98 -2.89
CA LEU A 140 28.23 -8.43 -4.26
C LEU A 140 29.11 -7.60 -5.20
N ASP A 141 29.77 -8.26 -6.17
CA ASP A 141 30.59 -7.58 -7.18
C ASP A 141 29.68 -6.91 -8.24
N PRO A 142 29.73 -5.58 -8.41
CA PRO A 142 28.90 -4.88 -9.39
C PRO A 142 29.34 -5.11 -10.85
N LYS A 143 30.58 -5.55 -11.09
CA LYS A 143 31.17 -5.62 -12.44
C LYS A 143 30.35 -6.46 -13.43
N PRO A 144 29.90 -7.70 -13.10
CA PRO A 144 29.10 -8.51 -14.02
C PRO A 144 27.76 -7.86 -14.42
N ILE A 145 27.17 -7.05 -13.53
CA ILE A 145 25.90 -6.36 -13.79
C ILE A 145 26.12 -5.19 -14.72
N HIS A 146 27.14 -4.36 -14.44
CA HIS A 146 27.54 -3.28 -15.33
C HIS A 146 27.94 -3.79 -16.71
N ASP A 147 28.69 -4.89 -16.80
CA ASP A 147 29.07 -5.48 -18.08
C ASP A 147 27.83 -5.94 -18.86
N CYS A 148 26.87 -6.61 -18.20
CA CYS A 148 25.60 -7.04 -18.78
C CYS A 148 24.70 -5.87 -19.24
N TYR A 149 24.68 -4.77 -18.49
CA TYR A 149 23.92 -3.58 -18.84
C TYR A 149 24.57 -2.87 -20.05
N ASN A 150 25.87 -2.61 -19.97
CA ASN A 150 26.61 -1.81 -20.95
C ASN A 150 26.80 -2.53 -22.30
N ASN A 151 26.90 -3.86 -22.30
CA ASN A 151 27.01 -4.64 -23.54
C ASN A 151 25.66 -4.90 -24.23
N GLY A 152 24.55 -4.43 -23.63
CA GLY A 152 23.20 -4.57 -24.17
C GLY A 152 22.53 -5.92 -23.91
N LEU A 153 23.18 -6.84 -23.18
CA LEU A 153 22.61 -8.15 -22.84
C LEU A 153 21.36 -8.00 -21.94
N GLY A 154 21.37 -7.05 -21.01
CA GLY A 154 20.22 -6.76 -20.15
C GLY A 154 18.95 -6.48 -20.96
N TYR A 155 19.07 -5.67 -22.02
CA TYR A 155 17.94 -5.39 -22.91
C TYR A 155 17.48 -6.62 -23.72
N GLN A 156 18.37 -7.57 -24.00
CA GLN A 156 17.97 -8.82 -24.67
C GLN A 156 17.22 -9.75 -23.72
N LEU A 157 17.63 -9.82 -22.45
CA LEU A 157 16.98 -10.60 -21.41
C LEU A 157 15.55 -10.12 -21.17
N GLU A 158 15.39 -8.81 -20.99
CA GLU A 158 14.09 -8.18 -20.81
C GLU A 158 13.16 -8.39 -22.03
N LYS A 159 13.67 -8.29 -23.27
CA LYS A 159 12.88 -8.64 -24.47
C LYS A 159 12.41 -10.10 -24.45
N ALA A 160 13.26 -11.04 -23.99
CA ALA A 160 12.87 -12.43 -23.83
C ALA A 160 11.80 -12.62 -22.74
N TYR A 161 11.88 -11.86 -21.63
CA TYR A 161 10.84 -11.85 -20.61
C TYR A 161 9.53 -11.26 -21.12
N ALA A 162 9.56 -10.24 -21.98
CA ALA A 162 8.39 -9.72 -22.65
C ALA A 162 7.66 -10.79 -23.46
N ASP A 163 8.41 -11.51 -24.30
CA ASP A 163 7.87 -12.58 -25.15
C ASP A 163 7.29 -13.71 -24.29
N GLU A 164 8.02 -14.17 -23.28
CA GLU A 164 7.54 -15.18 -22.33
C GLU A 164 6.25 -14.74 -21.65
N THR A 165 6.25 -13.53 -21.10
CA THR A 165 5.15 -12.98 -20.32
C THR A 165 3.89 -12.79 -21.18
N ALA A 166 4.05 -12.50 -22.48
CA ALA A 166 2.95 -12.43 -23.45
C ALA A 166 2.34 -13.81 -23.77
N THR A 167 3.08 -14.91 -23.58
CA THR A 167 2.58 -16.28 -23.80
C THR A 167 1.86 -16.91 -22.60
N LEU A 168 1.81 -16.22 -21.46
CA LEU A 168 1.11 -16.71 -20.26
C LEU A 168 -0.37 -16.96 -20.53
N ASN A 169 -0.89 -18.07 -19.99
CA ASN A 169 -2.30 -18.42 -20.09
C ASN A 169 -2.90 -18.78 -18.71
N PRO A 170 -3.85 -17.98 -18.19
CA PRO A 170 -4.30 -16.69 -18.69
C PRO A 170 -3.16 -15.65 -18.75
N GLN A 171 -3.28 -14.71 -19.70
CA GLN A 171 -2.37 -13.56 -19.77
C GLN A 171 -2.42 -12.82 -18.44
N HIS A 172 -1.25 -12.49 -17.88
CA HIS A 172 -1.17 -11.74 -16.64
C HIS A 172 -1.91 -10.39 -16.80
N ARG A 173 -2.61 -9.97 -15.76
CA ARG A 173 -3.42 -8.72 -15.77
C ARG A 173 -2.91 -7.66 -14.82
N PHE A 174 -2.12 -8.08 -13.84
CA PHE A 174 -1.53 -7.27 -12.78
C PHE A 174 -0.30 -7.99 -12.27
N VAL A 175 0.60 -7.25 -11.64
CA VAL A 175 1.75 -7.80 -10.91
C VAL A 175 1.65 -7.41 -9.42
N PRO A 176 2.18 -8.21 -8.48
CA PRO A 176 2.92 -9.46 -8.69
C PRO A 176 2.03 -10.58 -9.25
N TRP A 177 2.48 -11.24 -10.31
CA TRP A 177 1.80 -12.38 -10.90
C TRP A 177 2.52 -13.66 -10.49
N VAL A 178 1.88 -14.44 -9.63
CA VAL A 178 2.48 -15.65 -9.02
C VAL A 178 1.90 -16.90 -9.66
N VAL A 179 2.79 -17.78 -10.13
CA VAL A 179 2.44 -19.02 -10.81
C VAL A 179 3.08 -20.20 -10.08
N VAL A 180 2.27 -21.18 -9.66
CA VAL A 180 2.71 -22.43 -9.03
C VAL A 180 2.36 -23.58 -9.96
N ASP A 181 3.36 -24.32 -10.46
CA ASP A 181 3.20 -25.43 -11.43
C ASP A 181 2.27 -25.08 -12.62
N ASN A 182 2.50 -23.92 -13.24
CA ASN A 182 1.68 -23.36 -14.32
C ASN A 182 0.25 -22.93 -13.93
N PHE A 183 -0.10 -22.95 -12.65
CA PHE A 183 -1.36 -22.41 -12.15
C PHE A 183 -1.15 -20.99 -11.59
N PRO A 184 -1.70 -19.94 -12.23
CA PRO A 184 -1.64 -18.59 -11.70
C PRO A 184 -2.59 -18.44 -10.52
N LEU A 185 -2.09 -17.90 -9.41
CA LEU A 185 -2.85 -17.74 -8.16
C LEU A 185 -3.82 -16.55 -8.16
N GLN A 186 -3.71 -15.66 -9.16
CA GLN A 186 -4.55 -14.47 -9.32
C GLN A 186 -4.66 -13.67 -8.01
N GLU A 187 -5.84 -13.59 -7.39
CA GLU A 187 -6.08 -12.79 -6.17
C GLU A 187 -5.58 -13.48 -4.87
N ASP A 188 -5.27 -14.79 -4.90
CA ASP A 188 -4.83 -15.57 -3.72
C ASP A 188 -3.29 -15.73 -3.67
N PHE A 189 -2.56 -14.82 -4.33
CA PHE A 189 -1.10 -14.90 -4.48
C PHE A 189 -0.33 -14.83 -3.15
N GLU A 190 -0.91 -14.25 -2.10
CA GLU A 190 -0.31 -14.20 -0.75
C GLU A 190 -0.28 -15.58 -0.06
N ASN A 191 -1.18 -16.49 -0.44
CA ASN A 191 -1.26 -17.84 0.11
C ASN A 191 -0.40 -18.87 -0.67
N PHE A 192 0.56 -18.40 -1.48
CA PHE A 192 1.36 -19.25 -2.37
C PHE A 192 2.05 -20.43 -1.66
N ILE A 193 2.42 -20.30 -0.38
CA ILE A 193 2.97 -21.40 0.44
C ILE A 193 1.99 -22.56 0.56
N GLY A 194 0.70 -22.29 0.80
CA GLY A 194 -0.33 -23.32 0.86
C GLY A 194 -0.47 -24.07 -0.47
N TYR A 195 -0.36 -23.36 -1.59
CA TYR A 195 -0.37 -23.96 -2.93
C TYR A 195 0.88 -24.77 -3.21
N ILE A 196 2.07 -24.31 -2.80
CA ILE A 196 3.31 -25.09 -2.88
C ILE A 196 3.15 -26.40 -2.12
N CYS A 197 2.68 -26.34 -0.87
CA CYS A 197 2.50 -27.51 -0.02
C CYS A 197 1.49 -28.50 -0.60
N LYS A 198 0.45 -28.02 -1.30
CA LYS A 198 -0.55 -28.85 -1.97
C LYS A 198 -0.04 -29.44 -3.30
N ALA A 199 0.80 -28.71 -4.02
CA ALA A 199 1.37 -29.12 -5.31
C ALA A 199 2.53 -30.10 -5.13
N TYR A 200 3.28 -30.00 -4.02
CA TYR A 200 4.41 -30.86 -3.73
C TYR A 200 4.02 -32.32 -3.56
N ARG A 201 4.67 -33.21 -4.32
CA ARG A 201 4.41 -34.66 -4.31
C ARG A 201 5.59 -35.48 -3.77
N GLY A 202 6.57 -34.83 -3.15
CA GLY A 202 7.71 -35.50 -2.57
C GLY A 202 7.41 -36.13 -1.21
N ASP A 203 8.15 -37.19 -0.87
CA ASP A 203 7.93 -38.00 0.32
C ASP A 203 8.28 -37.26 1.63
N ASN A 204 9.20 -36.30 1.55
CA ASN A 204 9.65 -35.48 2.68
C ASN A 204 8.90 -34.14 2.73
N ILE A 205 7.77 -34.10 3.45
CA ILE A 205 6.95 -32.90 3.63
C ILE A 205 7.68 -31.89 4.55
N PRO A 206 8.00 -30.66 4.08
CA PRO A 206 8.63 -29.61 4.90
C PRO A 206 7.78 -29.24 6.11
N ASN A 207 8.40 -28.79 7.19
CA ASN A 207 7.71 -28.35 8.40
C ASN A 207 6.74 -27.19 8.12
N ALA A 208 7.09 -26.31 7.18
CA ALA A 208 6.20 -25.25 6.69
C ALA A 208 4.85 -25.79 6.13
N CYS A 209 4.81 -27.06 5.70
CA CYS A 209 3.62 -27.73 5.16
C CYS A 209 2.90 -28.65 6.15
N ARG A 210 3.42 -28.85 7.37
CA ARG A 210 2.82 -29.76 8.37
C ARG A 210 1.73 -29.12 9.22
N SER A 211 1.60 -27.81 9.20
CA SER A 211 0.54 -27.07 9.90
C SER A 211 -0.81 -27.10 9.16
N THR A 212 -0.88 -27.70 7.96
CA THR A 212 -2.03 -27.60 7.05
C THR A 212 -2.79 -28.91 6.76
N SER A 213 -2.45 -30.06 7.37
CA SER A 213 -3.14 -31.34 7.08
C SER A 213 -3.45 -32.23 8.30
N PHE A 214 -4.73 -32.55 8.53
CA PHE A 214 -5.17 -33.71 9.32
C PHE A 214 -6.25 -34.48 8.56
N GLU A 215 -5.96 -35.73 8.17
CA GLU A 215 -6.94 -36.71 7.68
C GLU A 215 -6.77 -38.04 8.44
N ILE A 216 -7.88 -38.63 8.89
CA ILE A 216 -7.94 -39.92 9.62
C ILE A 216 -8.44 -41.00 8.66
N LYS A 217 -7.66 -42.08 8.48
CA LYS A 217 -8.03 -43.26 7.66
C LYS A 217 -9.09 -44.13 8.34
N SER A 218 -10.10 -44.55 7.59
CA SER A 218 -11.10 -45.55 8.00
C SER A 218 -10.65 -46.98 7.62
N PHE A 219 -11.07 -47.97 8.41
CA PHE A 219 -10.92 -49.41 8.12
C PHE A 219 -12.30 -50.07 7.95
N ALA A 220 -12.46 -50.91 6.93
CA ALA A 220 -13.66 -51.69 6.67
C ALA A 220 -13.66 -53.02 7.46
N VAL A 221 -14.84 -53.50 7.85
CA VAL A 221 -15.02 -54.86 8.41
C VAL A 221 -15.87 -55.69 7.44
N ALA A 222 -15.43 -56.93 7.23
CA ALA A 222 -15.93 -57.88 6.25
C ALA A 222 -17.36 -58.36 6.57
N THR A 223 -18.13 -58.61 5.51
CA THR A 223 -19.47 -59.18 5.54
C THR A 223 -19.41 -60.71 5.52
N SER A 224 -20.18 -61.37 6.39
CA SER A 224 -20.59 -62.76 6.20
C SER A 224 -22.08 -62.94 6.48
N THR A 225 -22.77 -63.59 5.54
CA THR A 225 -24.22 -63.81 5.41
C THR A 225 -24.81 -64.78 6.46
N PRO A 226 -26.14 -64.73 6.71
CA PRO A 226 -26.78 -65.44 7.82
C PRO A 226 -27.20 -66.87 7.43
N GLN A 227 -26.88 -67.85 8.30
CA GLN A 227 -27.61 -69.11 8.35
C GLN A 227 -28.73 -69.05 9.38
N THR A 228 -29.89 -69.50 8.95
CA THR A 228 -31.19 -69.56 9.63
C THR A 228 -31.19 -70.50 10.83
N GLY A 229 -31.89 -70.08 11.90
CA GLY A 229 -32.50 -71.00 12.84
C GLY A 229 -31.81 -71.15 14.20
N LYS A 230 -31.96 -70.13 15.05
CA LYS A 230 -32.29 -70.25 16.49
C LYS A 230 -32.51 -68.85 17.07
N ARG A 231 -33.74 -68.56 17.49
CA ARG A 231 -34.11 -67.40 18.30
C ARG A 231 -33.39 -67.50 19.65
N HIS A 232 -32.36 -66.71 19.85
CA HIS A 232 -31.92 -66.19 21.15
C HIS A 232 -31.08 -64.94 20.87
N GLU A 233 -31.74 -63.79 20.73
CA GLU A 233 -31.05 -62.50 20.70
C GLU A 233 -30.85 -62.03 22.14
N SER A 234 -29.69 -62.36 22.70
CA SER A 234 -29.19 -61.74 23.92
C SER A 234 -27.93 -60.96 23.57
N ARG A 235 -27.96 -59.64 23.82
CA ARG A 235 -26.86 -58.70 23.54
C ARG A 235 -26.18 -58.35 24.85
N TYR A 236 -24.86 -58.46 24.89
CA TYR A 236 -24.06 -58.24 26.10
C TYR A 236 -22.94 -57.25 25.79
N VAL A 237 -22.83 -56.19 26.59
CA VAL A 237 -21.69 -55.25 26.53
C VAL A 237 -21.02 -55.18 27.90
N ARG A 238 -19.71 -55.45 27.95
CA ARG A 238 -18.87 -55.18 29.12
C ARG A 238 -17.99 -53.97 28.86
N VAL A 239 -17.96 -53.02 29.80
CA VAL A 239 -17.15 -51.80 29.69
C VAL A 239 -16.35 -51.63 30.96
N VAL A 240 -15.04 -51.38 30.85
CA VAL A 240 -14.23 -50.88 31.98
C VAL A 240 -13.86 -49.41 31.75
N LYS A 241 -14.21 -48.52 32.68
CA LYS A 241 -14.07 -47.06 32.53
C LYS A 241 -13.37 -46.41 33.72
N GLU A 242 -12.46 -45.48 33.45
CA GLU A 242 -11.93 -44.51 34.44
C GLU A 242 -12.20 -43.08 33.96
N THR A 243 -12.51 -42.19 34.89
CA THR A 243 -13.23 -40.93 34.64
C THR A 243 -12.69 -39.80 35.49
N ASP A 244 -12.55 -38.63 34.88
CA ASP A 244 -12.39 -37.37 35.61
C ASP A 244 -13.41 -36.36 35.04
N SER A 245 -14.67 -36.50 35.49
CA SER A 245 -15.90 -35.71 35.19
C SER A 245 -16.63 -35.87 33.82
N LYS A 246 -17.95 -35.65 33.79
CA LYS A 246 -18.97 -35.61 32.70
C LYS A 246 -19.26 -36.88 31.86
N SER A 247 -20.44 -36.94 31.22
CA SER A 247 -21.14 -38.17 30.87
C SER A 247 -20.59 -38.95 29.65
N VAL A 248 -20.74 -40.28 29.70
CA VAL A 248 -20.36 -41.21 28.62
C VAL A 248 -21.49 -42.17 28.35
N GLY A 249 -21.87 -42.34 27.09
CA GLY A 249 -22.90 -43.27 26.67
C GLY A 249 -22.36 -44.37 25.76
N LEU A 250 -22.83 -45.60 25.94
CA LEU A 250 -22.75 -46.62 24.89
C LEU A 250 -23.91 -46.41 23.92
N CYS A 251 -23.68 -46.35 22.61
CA CYS A 251 -24.71 -46.07 21.60
C CYS A 251 -24.71 -47.12 20.46
N LEU A 252 -25.89 -47.54 20.01
CA LEU A 252 -26.13 -48.36 18.82
C LEU A 252 -26.84 -47.54 17.73
N ARG A 253 -26.34 -47.50 16.48
CA ARG A 253 -26.95 -46.71 15.37
C ARG A 253 -26.89 -47.36 13.96
N ARG A 254 -27.88 -47.05 13.10
CA ARG A 254 -27.88 -47.24 11.61
C ARG A 254 -27.20 -46.10 10.82
N PHE A 255 -26.50 -46.42 9.72
CA PHE A 255 -26.11 -45.47 8.66
C PHE A 255 -26.45 -46.00 7.25
N GLU A 256 -26.73 -45.06 6.34
CA GLU A 256 -26.95 -45.28 4.90
C GLU A 256 -25.67 -45.09 4.05
N SER A 257 -24.51 -44.79 4.65
CA SER A 257 -23.23 -44.65 3.93
C SER A 257 -22.02 -45.00 4.81
N CYS A 258 -20.83 -45.17 4.20
CA CYS A 258 -19.56 -45.54 4.87
C CYS A 258 -18.98 -44.50 5.85
N CYS A 259 -19.68 -43.39 6.13
CA CYS A 259 -19.18 -42.33 7.00
C CYS A 259 -19.49 -42.60 8.48
N ARG A 260 -18.48 -42.54 9.35
CA ARG A 260 -18.55 -42.78 10.81
C ARG A 260 -18.97 -41.54 11.63
N GLN A 261 -19.52 -40.48 11.01
CA GLN A 261 -19.79 -39.18 11.66
C GLN A 261 -21.28 -38.89 11.71
N PHE A 262 -21.79 -38.35 12.83
CA PHE A 262 -23.19 -37.88 12.97
C PHE A 262 -23.34 -36.46 12.37
N PRO A 263 -23.84 -36.31 11.14
CA PRO A 263 -23.88 -35.00 10.48
C PRO A 263 -24.86 -34.09 11.22
N GLY A 264 -24.37 -32.94 11.67
CA GLY A 264 -25.16 -31.98 12.43
C GLY A 264 -25.32 -32.31 13.92
N ALA A 265 -24.66 -33.34 14.46
CA ALA A 265 -24.67 -33.56 15.91
C ALA A 265 -23.94 -32.42 16.64
N ALA A 266 -24.47 -32.05 17.80
CA ALA A 266 -23.98 -30.95 18.62
C ALA A 266 -23.15 -31.46 19.82
N PRO A 267 -22.17 -30.67 20.29
CA PRO A 267 -21.39 -31.01 21.49
C PRO A 267 -22.19 -30.76 22.77
N GLY A 268 -21.58 -31.08 23.93
CA GLY A 268 -22.18 -30.84 25.25
C GLY A 268 -23.29 -31.85 25.57
N HIS A 269 -24.46 -31.38 26.00
CA HIS A 269 -25.56 -32.23 26.47
C HIS A 269 -26.17 -33.15 25.39
N PHE A 270 -25.81 -32.99 24.11
CA PHE A 270 -26.25 -33.88 23.04
C PHE A 270 -25.29 -35.05 22.77
N LEU A 271 -24.21 -35.17 23.55
CA LEU A 271 -23.20 -36.24 23.48
C LEU A 271 -22.54 -36.45 22.11
N GLY A 272 -22.66 -35.51 21.16
CA GLY A 272 -22.23 -35.73 19.78
C GLY A 272 -23.07 -36.78 19.03
N ILE A 273 -24.25 -37.13 19.56
CA ILE A 273 -25.19 -38.11 18.98
C ILE A 273 -26.40 -37.38 18.37
N PHE A 274 -26.91 -36.35 19.06
CA PHE A 274 -28.10 -35.60 18.68
C PHE A 274 -27.80 -34.11 18.46
N ASN A 275 -28.83 -33.34 18.12
CA ASN A 275 -28.85 -31.89 18.13
C ASN A 275 -30.25 -31.39 18.52
N SER A 276 -30.43 -30.08 18.61
CA SER A 276 -31.71 -29.47 18.97
C SER A 276 -32.87 -29.82 18.02
N SER A 277 -32.59 -30.21 16.78
CA SER A 277 -33.59 -30.51 15.75
C SER A 277 -33.98 -31.99 15.65
N ASN A 278 -33.14 -32.91 16.14
CA ASN A 278 -33.38 -34.36 16.03
C ASN A 278 -33.50 -35.08 17.37
N ASN A 279 -33.33 -34.40 18.50
CA ASN A 279 -33.48 -34.97 19.83
C ASN A 279 -34.92 -35.52 20.04
N GLY A 280 -35.05 -36.83 20.24
CA GLY A 280 -36.34 -37.51 20.45
C GLY A 280 -37.05 -37.98 19.17
N ASN A 281 -36.45 -37.82 17.99
CA ASN A 281 -37.07 -38.22 16.73
C ASN A 281 -37.14 -39.77 16.60
N PRO A 282 -38.34 -40.37 16.43
CA PRO A 282 -38.49 -41.83 16.30
C PRO A 282 -37.68 -42.46 15.16
N SER A 283 -37.35 -41.69 14.13
CA SER A 283 -36.59 -42.13 12.95
C SER A 283 -35.08 -42.25 13.22
N ASN A 284 -34.61 -41.92 14.43
CA ASN A 284 -33.19 -41.97 14.76
C ASN A 284 -32.64 -43.40 14.85
N HIS A 285 -33.46 -44.36 15.27
CA HIS A 285 -33.06 -45.76 15.53
C HIS A 285 -31.80 -45.87 16.40
N ILE A 286 -31.82 -45.20 17.55
CA ILE A 286 -30.71 -45.14 18.51
C ILE A 286 -31.14 -45.70 19.85
N PHE A 287 -30.35 -46.64 20.37
CA PHE A 287 -30.40 -47.10 21.76
C PHE A 287 -29.09 -46.71 22.44
N ALA A 288 -29.18 -46.07 23.61
CA ALA A 288 -28.02 -45.73 24.41
C ALA A 288 -28.21 -46.04 25.90
N VAL A 289 -27.10 -46.33 26.57
CA VAL A 289 -27.02 -46.40 28.04
C VAL A 289 -26.03 -45.35 28.49
N GLU A 290 -26.51 -44.37 29.25
CA GLU A 290 -25.75 -43.21 29.71
C GLU A 290 -25.21 -43.45 31.13
N PHE A 291 -23.98 -43.00 31.36
CA PHE A 291 -23.32 -42.97 32.65
C PHE A 291 -23.02 -41.52 32.99
N ASP A 292 -23.89 -40.91 33.79
CA ASP A 292 -23.83 -39.53 34.18
C ASP A 292 -22.98 -39.35 35.44
N THR A 293 -22.13 -38.34 35.42
CA THR A 293 -21.34 -37.96 36.61
C THR A 293 -21.67 -36.56 37.10
N VAL A 294 -22.60 -35.85 36.44
CA VAL A 294 -23.10 -34.50 36.74
C VAL A 294 -24.51 -34.39 36.16
N ASP A 295 -25.39 -33.57 36.77
CA ASP A 295 -26.74 -33.38 36.25
C ASP A 295 -26.72 -32.74 34.84
N GLY A 296 -27.60 -33.24 33.99
CA GLY A 296 -27.79 -32.78 32.61
C GLY A 296 -28.45 -31.41 32.50
N TYR A 297 -28.52 -30.88 31.26
CA TYR A 297 -29.23 -29.63 30.96
C TYR A 297 -30.74 -29.81 31.18
N ASN A 298 -31.32 -29.02 32.10
CA ASN A 298 -32.73 -29.10 32.55
C ASN A 298 -33.13 -30.35 33.36
N GLU A 299 -32.18 -31.09 33.92
CA GLU A 299 -32.51 -32.15 34.87
C GLU A 299 -32.76 -31.54 36.27
N THR A 300 -33.90 -31.89 36.86
CA THR A 300 -34.31 -31.41 38.20
C THR A 300 -34.31 -32.54 39.22
N SER A 301 -33.47 -33.56 39.02
CA SER A 301 -33.40 -34.73 39.92
C SER A 301 -32.51 -34.43 41.12
N ASP A 302 -32.92 -34.85 42.32
CA ASP A 302 -32.19 -34.67 43.60
C ASP A 302 -30.91 -35.54 43.72
N THR A 303 -30.25 -35.93 42.62
CA THR A 303 -29.23 -37.00 42.61
C THR A 303 -27.78 -36.57 42.35
N ASP A 304 -27.47 -35.27 42.40
CA ASP A 304 -26.12 -34.69 42.19
C ASP A 304 -25.41 -35.19 40.90
N GLY A 305 -26.17 -35.73 39.94
CA GLY A 305 -25.67 -36.18 38.66
C GLY A 305 -24.98 -37.55 38.59
N ASN A 306 -24.95 -38.34 39.68
CA ASN A 306 -24.29 -39.66 39.70
C ASN A 306 -25.29 -40.80 39.40
N HIS A 307 -25.67 -40.96 38.13
CA HIS A 307 -26.72 -41.92 37.76
C HIS A 307 -26.46 -42.65 36.44
N ILE A 308 -27.18 -43.75 36.22
CA ILE A 308 -27.15 -44.54 34.99
C ILE A 308 -28.52 -44.48 34.34
N GLY A 309 -28.57 -44.11 33.06
CA GLY A 309 -29.77 -43.91 32.27
C GLY A 309 -29.87 -44.85 31.06
N ILE A 310 -31.10 -45.17 30.64
CA ILE A 310 -31.39 -45.77 29.34
C ILE A 310 -32.11 -44.75 28.46
N ASN A 311 -31.56 -44.49 27.28
CA ASN A 311 -32.02 -43.46 26.36
C ASN A 311 -32.36 -44.09 25.01
N ILE A 312 -33.50 -43.71 24.42
CA ILE A 312 -33.89 -44.15 23.08
C ILE A 312 -34.22 -42.92 22.25
N ASN A 313 -33.60 -42.82 21.07
CA ASN A 313 -33.86 -41.80 20.06
C ASN A 313 -33.68 -40.33 20.51
N GLY A 314 -33.25 -40.06 21.75
CA GLY A 314 -32.97 -38.73 22.27
C GLY A 314 -32.28 -38.77 23.63
N MET A 315 -31.97 -37.60 24.19
CA MET A 315 -31.31 -37.42 25.49
C MET A 315 -32.27 -37.53 26.69
N ASN A 316 -33.57 -37.71 26.47
CA ASN A 316 -34.52 -37.94 27.57
C ASN A 316 -34.43 -39.40 28.03
N THR A 317 -34.11 -39.60 29.30
CA THR A 317 -33.92 -40.92 29.89
C THR A 317 -35.27 -41.61 30.15
N ILE A 318 -35.42 -42.85 29.67
CA ILE A 318 -36.63 -43.68 29.83
C ILE A 318 -36.66 -44.35 31.21
N ALA A 319 -35.49 -44.73 31.71
CA ALA A 319 -35.32 -45.29 33.04
C ALA A 319 -33.94 -44.89 33.56
N SER A 320 -33.88 -44.32 34.77
CA SER A 320 -32.65 -43.90 35.42
C SER A 320 -32.61 -44.40 36.86
N GLN A 321 -31.40 -44.60 37.37
CA GLN A 321 -31.16 -44.90 38.78
C GLN A 321 -29.77 -44.41 39.21
N SER A 322 -29.66 -43.91 40.45
CA SER A 322 -28.36 -43.55 41.04
C SER A 322 -27.39 -44.72 40.97
N ALA A 323 -26.13 -44.43 40.63
CA ALA A 323 -25.13 -45.47 40.40
C ALA A 323 -24.81 -46.20 41.71
N ALA A 324 -25.21 -47.47 41.79
CA ALA A 324 -25.01 -48.32 42.96
C ALA A 324 -24.98 -49.81 42.57
N TYR A 325 -24.55 -50.66 43.49
CA TYR A 325 -24.59 -52.11 43.31
C TYR A 325 -25.08 -52.83 44.58
N TYR A 326 -25.74 -53.98 44.41
CA TYR A 326 -26.26 -54.78 45.52
C TYR A 326 -25.17 -55.69 46.09
N VAL A 327 -24.98 -55.66 47.42
CA VAL A 327 -24.00 -56.49 48.12
C VAL A 327 -24.65 -57.78 48.63
N ASP A 328 -24.27 -58.91 48.04
CA ASP A 328 -24.74 -60.27 48.35
C ASP A 328 -26.28 -60.39 48.42
N GLN A 329 -26.82 -61.49 48.99
CA GLN A 329 -28.28 -61.72 49.08
C GLN A 329 -29.02 -60.74 50.03
N SER A 330 -28.39 -59.64 50.42
CA SER A 330 -28.98 -58.60 51.25
C SER A 330 -29.67 -57.53 50.39
N ASN A 331 -30.66 -56.83 50.94
CA ASN A 331 -31.28 -55.66 50.29
C ASN A 331 -30.43 -54.38 50.45
N LYS A 332 -29.14 -54.49 50.76
CA LYS A 332 -28.24 -53.34 50.92
C LYS A 332 -27.56 -53.00 49.59
N THR A 333 -27.51 -51.72 49.28
CA THR A 333 -26.81 -51.16 48.12
C THR A 333 -25.59 -50.37 48.57
N GLU A 334 -24.48 -50.53 47.86
CA GLU A 334 -23.31 -49.65 47.96
C GLU A 334 -23.28 -48.72 46.76
N GLU A 335 -23.04 -47.44 47.02
CA GLU A 335 -22.94 -46.40 45.99
C GLU A 335 -21.66 -46.61 45.17
N VAL A 336 -21.76 -46.37 43.85
CA VAL A 336 -20.63 -46.31 42.94
C VAL A 336 -20.49 -44.86 42.48
N LEU A 337 -19.43 -44.20 42.91
CA LEU A 337 -19.10 -42.84 42.48
C LEU A 337 -18.40 -42.90 41.14
N LEU A 338 -19.17 -42.65 40.07
CA LEU A 338 -18.70 -42.72 38.69
C LEU A 338 -17.54 -41.74 38.39
N GLU A 339 -17.27 -40.74 39.25
CA GLU A 339 -16.13 -39.82 39.12
C GLU A 339 -14.90 -40.23 39.97
N LYS A 340 -15.07 -41.00 41.07
CA LYS A 340 -14.04 -41.13 42.12
C LYS A 340 -13.56 -42.56 42.38
N ASP A 341 -14.36 -43.57 42.06
CA ASP A 341 -14.07 -44.96 42.44
C ASP A 341 -13.06 -45.67 41.51
N GLY A 342 -12.39 -44.92 40.62
CA GLY A 342 -11.42 -45.45 39.66
C GLY A 342 -12.08 -46.31 38.59
N PRO A 343 -11.39 -47.35 38.06
CA PRO A 343 -11.94 -48.23 37.05
C PRO A 343 -13.22 -48.96 37.49
N ILE A 344 -14.36 -48.65 36.86
CA ILE A 344 -15.64 -49.34 37.04
C ILE A 344 -15.87 -50.36 35.93
N GLN A 345 -16.58 -51.45 36.21
CA GLN A 345 -17.05 -52.42 35.23
C GLN A 345 -18.58 -52.39 35.12
N ALA A 346 -19.09 -52.27 33.89
CA ALA A 346 -20.52 -52.31 33.61
C ALA A 346 -20.90 -53.47 32.69
N TRP A 347 -22.11 -54.03 32.88
CA TRP A 347 -22.75 -55.02 32.04
C TRP A 347 -24.10 -54.50 31.55
N ILE A 348 -24.30 -54.52 30.24
CA ILE A 348 -25.59 -54.22 29.61
C ILE A 348 -26.07 -55.51 28.95
N ASP A 349 -27.07 -56.13 29.55
CA ASP A 349 -27.60 -57.45 29.17
C ASP A 349 -29.01 -57.28 28.61
N TYR A 350 -29.28 -57.85 27.43
CA TYR A 350 -30.62 -57.90 26.84
C TYR A 350 -31.16 -59.33 26.80
N ASP A 351 -32.37 -59.55 27.31
CA ASP A 351 -33.14 -60.80 27.13
C ASP A 351 -34.22 -60.55 26.07
N GLY A 352 -33.99 -61.03 24.84
CA GLY A 352 -34.94 -60.87 23.73
C GLY A 352 -36.25 -61.66 23.87
N VAL A 353 -36.34 -62.63 24.79
CA VAL A 353 -37.60 -63.36 25.06
C VAL A 353 -38.45 -62.56 26.03
N LYS A 354 -37.85 -62.06 27.11
CA LYS A 354 -38.53 -61.23 28.11
C LYS A 354 -38.63 -59.76 27.70
N LYS A 355 -37.95 -59.38 26.60
CA LYS A 355 -37.77 -58.00 26.13
C LYS A 355 -37.24 -57.12 27.26
N LEU A 356 -36.23 -57.60 27.98
CA LEU A 356 -35.75 -56.98 29.21
C LEU A 356 -34.30 -56.51 29.01
N VAL A 357 -34.06 -55.21 29.22
CA VAL A 357 -32.71 -54.63 29.29
C VAL A 357 -32.34 -54.52 30.76
N SER A 358 -31.23 -55.15 31.15
CA SER A 358 -30.67 -55.10 32.49
C SER A 358 -29.29 -54.47 32.48
N VAL A 359 -29.07 -53.48 33.35
CA VAL A 359 -27.78 -52.81 33.51
C VAL A 359 -27.24 -53.11 34.91
N THR A 360 -26.00 -53.59 34.97
CA THR A 360 -25.27 -53.87 36.22
C THR A 360 -23.97 -53.09 36.20
N VAL A 361 -23.57 -52.53 37.34
CA VAL A 361 -22.30 -51.81 37.50
C VAL A 361 -21.65 -52.21 38.82
N CYS A 362 -20.32 -52.30 38.88
CA CYS A 362 -19.55 -52.38 40.11
C CYS A 362 -18.09 -51.95 39.86
N PRO A 363 -17.28 -51.67 40.90
CA PRO A 363 -15.84 -51.45 40.72
C PRO A 363 -15.11 -52.66 40.12
N LEU A 364 -14.06 -52.47 39.32
CA LEU A 364 -13.38 -53.51 38.51
C LEU A 364 -12.93 -54.78 39.27
N ARG A 365 -12.70 -54.68 40.59
CA ARG A 365 -12.23 -55.80 41.42
C ARG A 365 -13.34 -56.47 42.24
N VAL A 366 -14.60 -56.09 42.01
CA VAL A 366 -15.78 -56.66 42.65
C VAL A 366 -16.43 -57.65 41.69
N ALA A 367 -16.84 -58.83 42.19
CA ALA A 367 -17.53 -59.82 41.38
C ALA A 367 -18.87 -59.26 40.85
N LYS A 368 -19.29 -59.66 39.64
CA LYS A 368 -20.54 -59.18 39.03
C LYS A 368 -21.73 -59.42 39.99
N PRO A 369 -22.45 -58.37 40.41
CA PRO A 369 -23.66 -58.50 41.22
C PRO A 369 -24.70 -59.42 40.55
N VAL A 370 -25.34 -60.27 41.35
CA VAL A 370 -26.41 -61.16 40.86
C VAL A 370 -27.66 -60.37 40.48
N ARG A 371 -27.94 -59.31 41.23
CA ARG A 371 -29.08 -58.42 40.98
C ARG A 371 -28.61 -57.21 40.14
N PRO A 372 -29.23 -56.96 38.97
CA PRO A 372 -28.91 -55.77 38.18
C PRO A 372 -29.33 -54.50 38.91
N LEU A 373 -28.63 -53.40 38.63
CA LEU A 373 -29.01 -52.07 39.12
C LEU A 373 -30.35 -51.69 38.49
N LEU A 374 -30.37 -51.56 37.17
CA LEU A 374 -31.53 -51.15 36.40
C LEU A 374 -32.09 -52.33 35.60
N SER A 375 -33.41 -52.47 35.51
CA SER A 375 -34.06 -53.45 34.63
C SER A 375 -35.34 -52.89 34.05
N GLN A 376 -35.38 -52.74 32.73
CA GLN A 376 -36.48 -52.09 32.00
C GLN A 376 -36.98 -52.99 30.87
N VAL A 377 -38.31 -53.16 30.80
CA VAL A 377 -38.94 -53.91 29.70
C VAL A 377 -38.97 -53.02 28.46
N ILE A 378 -38.13 -53.34 27.48
CA ILE A 378 -37.95 -52.62 26.21
C ILE A 378 -37.85 -53.64 25.08
N ASP A 379 -38.72 -53.53 24.10
CA ASP A 379 -38.60 -54.29 22.87
C ASP A 379 -37.57 -53.65 21.94
N LEU A 380 -36.31 -54.09 22.03
CA LEU A 380 -35.24 -53.56 21.19
C LEU A 380 -35.43 -53.90 19.71
N SER A 381 -36.26 -54.90 19.36
CA SER A 381 -36.53 -55.21 17.95
C SER A 381 -37.25 -54.08 17.19
N LEU A 382 -37.87 -53.15 17.92
CA LEU A 382 -38.51 -51.96 17.36
C LEU A 382 -37.51 -50.85 17.00
N TYR A 383 -36.30 -50.89 17.57
CA TYR A 383 -35.29 -49.85 17.44
C TYR A 383 -34.01 -50.32 16.75
N LEU A 384 -33.79 -51.64 16.73
CA LEU A 384 -32.61 -52.27 16.16
C LEU A 384 -32.87 -52.76 14.74
N GLU A 385 -31.98 -52.33 13.84
CA GLU A 385 -32.03 -52.65 12.42
C GLU A 385 -31.05 -53.77 12.06
N LYS A 386 -31.20 -54.33 10.84
CA LYS A 386 -30.35 -55.45 10.35
C LYS A 386 -28.85 -55.14 10.40
N ASN A 387 -28.46 -53.89 10.15
CA ASN A 387 -27.09 -53.42 10.19
C ASN A 387 -26.98 -52.19 11.09
N MET A 388 -26.20 -52.30 12.17
CA MET A 388 -25.94 -51.20 13.10
C MET A 388 -24.48 -51.21 13.57
N TYR A 389 -23.99 -50.04 13.98
CA TYR A 389 -22.72 -49.87 14.65
C TYR A 389 -22.92 -49.84 16.17
N ALA A 390 -21.94 -50.38 16.90
CA ALA A 390 -21.83 -50.24 18.36
C ALA A 390 -20.59 -49.42 18.68
N GLY A 391 -20.71 -48.45 19.58
CA GLY A 391 -19.59 -47.60 19.97
C GLY A 391 -19.88 -46.77 21.21
N PHE A 392 -18.89 -45.94 21.57
CA PHE A 392 -18.95 -45.05 22.71
C PHE A 392 -19.03 -43.61 22.24
N SER A 393 -19.81 -42.79 22.95
CA SER A 393 -19.80 -41.34 22.80
C SER A 393 -19.61 -40.68 24.15
N ALA A 394 -18.93 -39.54 24.14
CA ALA A 394 -18.65 -38.76 25.33
C ALA A 394 -18.68 -37.27 24.99
N ALA A 395 -19.03 -36.42 25.94
CA ALA A 395 -18.94 -34.99 25.77
C ALA A 395 -18.34 -34.28 26.99
N THR A 396 -17.53 -33.27 26.70
CA THR A 396 -17.03 -32.35 27.72
C THR A 396 -17.96 -31.14 27.82
N GLY A 397 -18.30 -30.74 29.04
CA GLY A 397 -19.06 -29.51 29.31
C GLY A 397 -18.13 -28.31 29.55
N GLN A 398 -18.53 -27.39 30.44
CA GLN A 398 -17.69 -26.24 30.85
C GLN A 398 -16.39 -26.62 31.59
N LYS A 399 -16.25 -27.88 32.02
CA LYS A 399 -15.03 -28.44 32.60
C LYS A 399 -14.43 -29.45 31.62
N SER A 400 -13.10 -29.45 31.51
CA SER A 400 -12.37 -30.45 30.73
C SER A 400 -12.38 -31.78 31.48
N SER A 401 -12.72 -32.84 30.76
CA SER A 401 -12.72 -34.20 31.28
C SER A 401 -12.05 -35.18 30.34
N SER A 402 -11.50 -36.25 30.90
CA SER A 402 -10.95 -37.37 30.15
C SER A 402 -11.72 -38.65 30.47
N HIS A 403 -12.00 -39.43 29.43
CA HIS A 403 -12.72 -40.70 29.52
C HIS A 403 -11.88 -41.81 28.91
N TYR A 404 -11.55 -42.81 29.73
CA TYR A 404 -10.76 -43.94 29.28
C TYR A 404 -11.63 -45.19 29.24
N ILE A 405 -11.73 -45.82 28.08
CA ILE A 405 -12.26 -47.18 27.94
C ILE A 405 -11.07 -48.12 28.03
N LEU A 406 -10.92 -48.79 29.17
CA LEU A 406 -9.78 -49.68 29.42
C LEU A 406 -9.95 -51.02 28.70
N GLY A 407 -11.20 -51.45 28.50
CA GLY A 407 -11.52 -52.66 27.75
C GLY A 407 -13.00 -52.76 27.45
N TRP A 408 -13.32 -53.41 26.34
CA TRP A 408 -14.70 -53.68 25.94
C TRP A 408 -14.85 -55.09 25.36
N SER A 409 -15.95 -55.75 25.67
CA SER A 409 -16.31 -57.06 25.12
C SER A 409 -17.77 -57.02 24.68
N PHE A 410 -18.04 -57.46 23.45
CA PHE A 410 -19.35 -57.39 22.81
C PHE A 410 -19.68 -58.70 22.11
N ARG A 411 -20.88 -59.22 22.36
CA ARG A 411 -21.39 -60.42 21.68
C ARG A 411 -22.87 -60.30 21.36
N LEU A 412 -23.21 -60.70 20.15
CA LEU A 412 -24.58 -60.94 19.70
C LEU A 412 -24.91 -62.42 19.88
N ASN A 413 -26.11 -62.72 20.39
CA ASN A 413 -26.65 -64.08 20.50
C ASN A 413 -25.82 -65.00 21.40
N GLY A 414 -25.46 -64.52 22.58
CA GLY A 414 -24.73 -65.28 23.59
C GLY A 414 -23.93 -64.39 24.52
N ILE A 415 -23.36 -64.96 25.59
CA ILE A 415 -22.69 -64.20 26.64
C ILE A 415 -21.35 -63.65 26.15
N ALA A 416 -21.12 -62.34 26.30
CA ALA A 416 -19.84 -61.71 25.98
C ALA A 416 -18.70 -62.23 26.87
N ASP A 417 -17.54 -62.45 26.26
CA ASP A 417 -16.37 -63.02 26.91
C ASP A 417 -15.94 -62.14 28.10
N PRO A 418 -15.50 -62.74 29.22
CA PRO A 418 -15.05 -61.98 30.38
C PRO A 418 -13.80 -61.17 30.07
N LEU A 419 -13.76 -59.92 30.55
CA LEU A 419 -12.56 -59.10 30.51
C LEU A 419 -11.65 -59.50 31.67
N ASP A 420 -10.38 -59.78 31.39
CA ASP A 420 -9.35 -60.05 32.39
C ASP A 420 -8.79 -58.73 32.92
N PRO A 421 -9.02 -58.36 34.20
CA PRO A 421 -8.54 -57.11 34.77
C PRO A 421 -7.01 -56.94 34.73
N SER A 422 -6.26 -58.05 34.66
CA SER A 422 -4.80 -58.02 34.64
C SER A 422 -4.20 -57.58 33.30
N GLN A 423 -4.99 -57.63 32.22
CA GLN A 423 -4.56 -57.27 30.87
C GLN A 423 -4.98 -55.85 30.45
N LEU A 424 -5.65 -55.10 31.34
CA LEU A 424 -6.14 -53.76 31.05
C LEU A 424 -5.01 -52.72 31.15
N PRO A 425 -5.00 -51.68 30.29
CA PRO A 425 -4.00 -50.62 30.30
C PRO A 425 -4.13 -49.73 31.55
N VAL A 426 -3.01 -49.17 32.00
CA VAL A 426 -2.95 -48.21 33.12
C VAL A 426 -3.20 -46.80 32.60
N VAL A 427 -4.06 -46.04 33.28
CA VAL A 427 -4.38 -44.65 32.91
C VAL A 427 -3.21 -43.69 33.19
N PRO A 428 -2.90 -42.74 32.29
CA PRO A 428 -1.85 -41.76 32.53
C PRO A 428 -2.22 -40.83 33.69
N VAL A 429 -1.45 -40.85 34.78
CA VAL A 429 -1.62 -39.92 35.89
C VAL A 429 -0.96 -38.58 35.54
N GLU A 430 -1.75 -37.52 35.33
CA GLU A 430 -1.21 -36.17 35.24
C GLU A 430 -0.62 -35.76 36.60
N LYS A 431 0.72 -35.67 36.68
CA LYS A 431 1.38 -35.15 37.87
C LYS A 431 1.10 -33.65 37.99
N SER A 432 0.32 -33.24 39.00
CA SER A 432 0.10 -31.82 39.30
C SER A 432 1.42 -31.10 39.63
N SER A 433 1.94 -30.28 38.71
CA SER A 433 3.14 -29.47 38.97
C SER A 433 2.76 -28.23 39.79
N ARG A 434 2.63 -28.37 41.12
CA ARG A 434 2.29 -27.25 42.02
C ARG A 434 3.38 -26.17 42.18
N SER A 435 4.57 -26.31 41.58
CA SER A 435 5.69 -25.35 41.80
C SER A 435 5.94 -24.31 40.69
N THR A 436 5.43 -24.50 39.47
CA THR A 436 5.79 -23.64 38.31
C THR A 436 4.84 -22.45 38.05
N VAL A 437 3.70 -22.38 38.72
CA VAL A 437 2.68 -21.34 38.45
C VAL A 437 3.06 -19.97 39.04
N LYS A 438 3.70 -19.92 40.22
CA LYS A 438 4.09 -18.64 40.85
C LYS A 438 5.21 -17.93 40.08
N VAL A 439 6.20 -18.68 39.59
CA VAL A 439 7.32 -18.15 38.80
C VAL A 439 6.84 -17.68 37.42
N LYS A 440 5.95 -18.43 36.76
CA LYS A 440 5.36 -18.01 35.47
C LYS A 440 4.52 -16.73 35.62
N LYS A 441 3.73 -16.57 36.69
CA LYS A 441 2.96 -15.34 36.94
C LYS A 441 3.86 -14.13 37.22
N ALA A 442 4.95 -14.31 37.97
CA ALA A 442 5.92 -13.24 38.22
C ALA A 442 6.63 -12.80 36.93
N LEU A 443 7.07 -13.75 36.11
CA LEU A 443 7.73 -13.47 34.83
C LEU A 443 6.79 -12.75 33.84
N ILE A 444 5.52 -13.17 33.74
CA ILE A 444 4.51 -12.51 32.90
C ILE A 444 4.25 -11.07 33.37
N ALA A 445 4.15 -10.84 34.69
CA ALA A 445 3.95 -9.50 35.23
C ALA A 445 5.15 -8.57 34.93
N THR A 446 6.39 -9.07 35.09
CA THR A 446 7.59 -8.29 34.78
C THR A 446 7.72 -7.99 33.28
N PHE A 447 7.42 -8.97 32.42
CA PHE A 447 7.48 -8.76 30.97
C PHE A 447 6.44 -7.75 30.49
N SER A 448 5.23 -7.79 31.05
CA SER A 448 4.16 -6.83 30.74
C SER A 448 4.54 -5.40 31.12
N VAL A 449 5.19 -5.20 32.28
CA VAL A 449 5.65 -3.86 32.70
C VAL A 449 6.77 -3.34 31.80
N VAL A 450 7.73 -4.19 31.44
CA VAL A 450 8.82 -3.81 30.52
C VAL A 450 8.27 -3.48 29.13
N ILE A 451 7.32 -4.25 28.60
CA ILE A 451 6.64 -3.95 27.33
C ILE A 451 5.90 -2.61 27.41
N PHE A 452 5.19 -2.32 28.50
CA PHE A 452 4.51 -1.03 28.67
C PHE A 452 5.47 0.16 28.71
N ILE A 453 6.62 0.02 29.38
CA ILE A 453 7.67 1.05 29.42
C ILE A 453 8.28 1.24 28.02
N LEU A 454 8.58 0.16 27.30
CA LEU A 454 9.10 0.22 25.94
C LEU A 454 8.08 0.83 24.96
N LEU A 455 6.79 0.53 25.10
CA LEU A 455 5.73 1.15 24.31
C LEU A 455 5.60 2.63 24.62
N GLY A 456 5.67 3.02 25.90
CA GLY A 456 5.67 4.41 26.33
C GLY A 456 6.86 5.17 25.76
N ALA A 457 8.07 4.62 25.88
CA ALA A 457 9.28 5.19 25.29
C ALA A 457 9.21 5.27 23.76
N LEU A 458 8.70 4.23 23.08
CA LEU A 458 8.49 4.24 21.63
C LEU A 458 7.50 5.33 21.23
N LEU A 459 6.36 5.45 21.91
CA LEU A 459 5.37 6.49 21.65
C LEU A 459 5.94 7.89 21.94
N SER A 460 6.71 8.06 23.00
CA SER A 460 7.42 9.30 23.30
C SER A 460 8.47 9.62 22.25
N ILE A 461 9.23 8.64 21.75
CA ILE A 461 10.21 8.82 20.66
C ILE A 461 9.50 9.12 19.35
N LEU A 462 8.39 8.47 19.04
CA LEU A 462 7.59 8.75 17.84
C LEU A 462 6.93 10.13 17.92
N PHE A 463 6.46 10.53 19.10
CA PHE A 463 5.90 11.86 19.35
C PHE A 463 7.00 12.92 19.27
N TYR A 464 8.15 12.68 19.91
CA TYR A 464 9.33 13.53 19.84
C TYR A 464 9.83 13.66 18.40
N ARG A 465 9.99 12.56 17.66
CA ARG A 465 10.33 12.57 16.22
C ARG A 465 9.29 13.32 15.39
N ARG A 466 8.00 13.15 15.67
CA ARG A 466 6.92 13.85 14.96
C ARG A 466 6.92 15.35 15.22
N VAL A 467 7.31 15.78 16.41
CA VAL A 467 7.39 17.20 16.80
C VAL A 467 8.71 17.82 16.31
N MET A 468 9.84 17.13 16.49
CA MET A 468 11.20 17.61 16.21
C MET A 468 11.60 17.63 14.74
N LYS A 469 10.95 16.85 13.84
CA LYS A 469 11.25 16.84 12.40
C LYS A 469 10.97 18.17 11.67
N PHE A 470 10.79 19.28 12.38
CA PHE A 470 10.34 20.55 11.83
C PHE A 470 10.71 21.79 12.66
N GLU A 471 11.48 21.68 13.75
CA GLU A 471 11.78 22.85 14.61
C GLU A 471 13.24 23.31 14.64
N LEU A 472 14.15 22.64 13.93
CA LEU A 472 15.46 23.20 13.64
C LEU A 472 15.72 22.97 12.14
N LEU A 473 15.33 23.93 11.31
CA LEU A 473 15.91 24.02 9.96
C LEU A 473 17.36 24.42 10.20
N GLU A 474 18.30 23.55 9.84
CA GLU A 474 19.72 23.89 9.86
C GLU A 474 19.98 24.97 8.80
N ASP A 475 20.99 25.83 8.99
CA ASP A 475 21.19 27.03 8.15
C ASP A 475 21.29 26.71 6.64
N TRP A 476 21.74 25.50 6.28
CA TRP A 476 21.80 25.03 4.88
C TRP A 476 20.45 24.59 4.29
N GLU A 477 19.44 24.29 5.12
CA GLU A 477 18.06 24.00 4.68
C GLU A 477 17.28 25.27 4.30
N LEU A 478 17.81 26.47 4.60
CA LEU A 478 17.29 27.76 4.14
C LEU A 478 17.64 28.05 2.67
N ASP A 479 18.70 27.44 2.15
CA ASP A 479 19.20 27.72 0.80
C ASP A 479 18.37 27.06 -0.31
N CYS A 480 17.53 26.08 0.04
CA CYS A 480 16.62 25.39 -0.87
C CYS A 480 15.15 25.64 -0.52
N PRO A 481 14.24 25.74 -1.51
CA PRO A 481 12.83 25.96 -1.24
C PRO A 481 12.23 24.80 -0.44
N HIS A 482 11.84 25.04 0.81
CA HIS A 482 11.37 23.99 1.72
C HIS A 482 9.87 24.13 2.04
N ARG A 483 9.32 23.11 2.70
CA ARG A 483 7.89 23.09 3.04
C ARG A 483 7.63 23.83 4.34
N PHE A 484 6.85 24.92 4.28
CA PHE A 484 6.38 25.66 5.45
C PHE A 484 5.13 25.03 6.07
N ARG A 485 4.99 25.16 7.40
CA ARG A 485 3.73 24.82 8.08
C ARG A 485 2.72 25.95 7.88
N TYR A 486 1.47 25.58 7.59
CA TYR A 486 0.39 26.55 7.41
C TYR A 486 0.21 27.49 8.62
N LYS A 487 0.34 26.96 9.85
CA LYS A 487 0.21 27.75 11.08
C LYS A 487 1.26 28.86 11.18
N ASP A 488 2.46 28.63 10.66
CA ASP A 488 3.55 29.61 10.73
C ASP A 488 3.32 30.71 9.72
N LEU A 489 2.88 30.37 8.49
CA LEU A 489 2.46 31.36 7.49
C LEU A 489 1.21 32.14 7.91
N GLN A 490 0.26 31.47 8.57
CA GLN A 490 -0.92 32.12 9.13
C GLN A 490 -0.52 33.13 10.22
N LYS A 491 0.42 32.78 11.12
CA LYS A 491 0.94 33.74 12.11
C LYS A 491 1.71 34.87 11.45
N ALA A 492 2.60 34.54 10.50
CA ALA A 492 3.41 35.51 9.77
C ALA A 492 2.57 36.59 9.08
N THR A 493 1.45 36.18 8.48
CA THR A 493 0.49 37.07 7.78
C THR A 493 -0.63 37.59 8.68
N LYS A 494 -0.50 37.44 10.01
CA LYS A 494 -1.49 37.84 11.02
C LYS A 494 -2.91 37.29 10.77
N GLY A 495 -3.01 36.12 10.15
CA GLY A 495 -4.25 35.46 9.78
C GLY A 495 -4.71 35.75 8.35
N PHE A 496 -3.79 36.10 7.43
CA PHE A 496 -4.12 36.59 6.08
C PHE A 496 -5.05 37.82 6.12
N LYS A 497 -4.74 38.77 7.01
CA LYS A 497 -5.52 40.02 7.12
C LYS A 497 -5.40 40.83 5.84
N GLU A 498 -6.49 41.50 5.45
CA GLU A 498 -6.48 42.38 4.28
C GLU A 498 -5.49 43.56 4.44
N SER A 499 -5.16 43.97 5.68
CA SER A 499 -4.14 44.99 5.92
C SER A 499 -2.72 44.57 5.52
N GLU A 500 -2.46 43.27 5.45
CA GLU A 500 -1.17 42.71 5.03
C GLU A 500 -1.17 42.34 3.53
N LYS A 501 -2.29 42.52 2.83
CA LYS A 501 -2.40 42.18 1.42
C LYS A 501 -1.66 43.22 0.57
N ILE A 502 -0.67 42.77 -0.17
CA ILE A 502 0.17 43.62 -1.03
C ILE A 502 -0.25 43.56 -2.50
N GLY A 503 -0.99 42.53 -2.91
CA GLY A 503 -1.48 42.40 -4.27
C GLY A 503 -2.59 41.36 -4.41
N ALA A 504 -3.39 41.49 -5.46
CA ALA A 504 -4.40 40.51 -5.87
C ALA A 504 -4.47 40.47 -7.40
N GLY A 505 -4.50 39.27 -7.98
CA GLY A 505 -4.57 39.08 -9.43
C GLY A 505 -5.19 37.73 -9.80
N GLY A 506 -5.10 37.37 -11.09
CA GLY A 506 -5.65 36.12 -11.62
C GLY A 506 -5.07 34.85 -10.98
N PHE A 507 -3.88 34.95 -10.37
CA PHE A 507 -3.17 33.87 -9.71
C PHE A 507 -3.37 33.83 -8.19
N GLY A 508 -4.26 34.68 -7.65
CA GLY A 508 -4.61 34.74 -6.22
C GLY A 508 -4.18 36.02 -5.52
N SER A 509 -4.08 35.95 -4.19
CA SER A 509 -3.74 37.10 -3.33
C SER A 509 -2.34 36.94 -2.73
N VAL A 510 -1.57 38.01 -2.68
CA VAL A 510 -0.25 38.04 -2.05
C VAL A 510 -0.30 38.86 -0.77
N TYR A 511 0.24 38.30 0.30
CA TYR A 511 0.27 38.92 1.63
C TYR A 511 1.71 39.11 2.09
N LYS A 512 2.04 40.26 2.65
CA LYS A 512 3.26 40.46 3.43
C LYS A 512 3.18 39.65 4.72
N GLY A 513 4.28 39.08 5.14
CA GLY A 513 4.39 38.39 6.41
C GLY A 513 5.79 38.48 6.99
N VAL A 514 5.90 38.18 8.28
CA VAL A 514 7.19 38.08 8.98
C VAL A 514 7.29 36.70 9.61
N LEU A 515 8.26 35.90 9.20
CA LEU A 515 8.42 34.53 9.69
C LEU A 515 8.73 34.55 11.20
N PRO A 516 7.95 33.86 12.06
CA PRO A 516 8.11 33.95 13.51
C PRO A 516 9.45 33.45 14.05
N ALA A 517 10.07 32.48 13.37
CA ALA A 517 11.32 31.86 13.82
C ALA A 517 12.56 32.70 13.49
N THR A 518 12.57 33.36 12.34
CA THR A 518 13.76 34.07 11.80
C THR A 518 13.61 35.59 11.77
N GLY A 519 12.38 36.11 11.85
CA GLY A 519 12.09 37.53 11.71
C GLY A 519 12.19 38.04 10.25
N VAL A 520 12.42 37.16 9.28
CA VAL A 520 12.57 37.53 7.86
C VAL A 520 11.22 37.95 7.28
N GLU A 521 11.22 39.05 6.52
CA GLU A 521 10.06 39.49 5.76
C GLU A 521 9.87 38.63 4.51
N VAL A 522 8.64 38.16 4.29
CA VAL A 522 8.27 37.28 3.18
C VAL A 522 7.01 37.76 2.49
N ALA A 523 6.87 37.43 1.21
CA ALA A 523 5.64 37.55 0.46
C ALA A 523 4.98 36.17 0.29
N VAL A 524 3.79 36.01 0.86
CA VAL A 524 3.02 34.76 0.82
C VAL A 524 1.93 34.87 -0.23
N LYS A 525 2.13 34.23 -1.38
CA LYS A 525 1.15 34.11 -2.47
C LYS A 525 0.21 32.95 -2.17
N LYS A 526 -1.05 33.28 -1.90
CA LYS A 526 -2.15 32.32 -1.73
C LYS A 526 -2.87 32.14 -3.05
N ILE A 527 -2.70 30.96 -3.67
CA ILE A 527 -3.35 30.63 -4.94
C ILE A 527 -4.85 30.50 -4.69
N MET A 528 -5.64 31.31 -5.39
CA MET A 528 -7.10 31.25 -5.39
C MET A 528 -7.55 31.04 -6.83
N SER A 529 -7.89 29.81 -7.18
CA SER A 529 -8.40 29.48 -8.51
C SER A 529 -9.82 28.96 -8.42
N ASN A 530 -10.70 29.47 -9.28
CA ASN A 530 -12.06 28.95 -9.45
C ASN A 530 -12.05 27.51 -9.96
N ASN A 531 -10.95 27.08 -10.59
CA ASN A 531 -10.71 25.70 -11.00
C ASN A 531 -9.51 25.13 -10.21
N PRO A 532 -9.74 24.23 -9.24
CA PRO A 532 -8.67 23.63 -8.44
C PRO A 532 -7.56 22.97 -9.28
N LEU A 533 -7.88 22.42 -10.45
CA LEU A 533 -6.88 21.80 -11.33
C LEU A 533 -5.92 22.83 -11.94
N GLN A 534 -6.42 24.01 -12.30
CA GLN A 534 -5.61 25.08 -12.85
C GLN A 534 -4.69 25.67 -11.77
N GLY A 535 -5.23 25.95 -10.57
CA GLY A 535 -4.43 26.43 -9.45
C GLY A 535 -3.34 25.43 -9.00
N MET A 536 -3.63 24.12 -9.05
CA MET A 536 -2.61 23.09 -8.80
C MET A 536 -1.51 23.06 -9.86
N ARG A 537 -1.85 23.28 -11.14
CA ARG A 537 -0.86 23.34 -12.24
C ARG A 537 0.06 24.54 -12.11
N GLU A 538 -0.49 25.72 -11.80
CA GLU A 538 0.30 26.94 -11.56
C GLU A 538 1.21 26.79 -10.35
N PHE A 539 0.68 26.25 -9.25
CA PHE A 539 1.46 25.93 -8.06
C PHE A 539 2.61 24.96 -8.36
N ALA A 540 2.34 23.86 -9.08
CA ALA A 540 3.37 22.89 -9.45
C ALA A 540 4.43 23.51 -10.38
N ALA A 541 4.01 24.29 -11.38
CA ALA A 541 4.91 24.96 -12.30
C ALA A 541 5.84 25.96 -11.59
N GLU A 542 5.35 26.74 -10.62
CA GLU A 542 6.18 27.65 -9.83
C GLU A 542 7.19 26.89 -8.95
N VAL A 543 6.77 25.82 -8.27
CA VAL A 543 7.68 25.01 -7.43
C VAL A 543 8.74 24.29 -8.26
N GLU A 544 8.36 23.75 -9.42
CA GLU A 544 9.28 23.06 -10.34
C GLU A 544 10.25 24.04 -11.01
N SER A 545 9.75 25.19 -11.47
CA SER A 545 10.58 26.19 -12.16
C SER A 545 11.51 26.91 -11.19
N LEU A 546 10.99 27.53 -10.13
CA LEU A 546 11.79 28.36 -9.21
C LEU A 546 12.49 27.57 -8.12
N GLY A 547 12.18 26.28 -7.96
CA GLY A 547 12.77 25.38 -6.97
C GLY A 547 14.30 25.43 -6.93
N ARG A 548 14.93 25.60 -8.10
CA ARG A 548 16.40 25.54 -8.27
C ARG A 548 16.99 26.79 -8.93
N LEU A 549 16.17 27.75 -9.33
CA LEU A 549 16.64 28.98 -9.98
C LEU A 549 17.12 29.98 -8.93
N ARG A 550 18.37 30.45 -9.09
CA ARG A 550 18.98 31.48 -8.25
C ARG A 550 19.68 32.50 -9.16
N HIS A 551 19.13 33.70 -9.24
CA HIS A 551 19.72 34.79 -10.00
C HIS A 551 19.29 36.14 -9.39
N LYS A 552 20.20 37.12 -9.36
CA LYS A 552 19.98 38.42 -8.70
C LYS A 552 18.76 39.19 -9.24
N ASN A 553 18.41 38.95 -10.51
CA ASN A 553 17.27 39.58 -11.19
C ASN A 553 16.01 38.70 -11.25
N LEU A 554 15.93 37.63 -10.46
CA LEU A 554 14.71 36.83 -10.30
C LEU A 554 14.22 36.91 -8.85
N VAL A 555 12.91 36.84 -8.65
CA VAL A 555 12.34 36.75 -7.30
C VAL A 555 12.60 35.35 -6.76
N ASN A 556 13.20 35.30 -5.57
CA ASN A 556 13.62 34.06 -4.95
C ASN A 556 12.43 33.37 -4.25
N LEU A 557 12.16 32.12 -4.62
CA LEU A 557 11.22 31.26 -3.91
C LEU A 557 11.91 30.69 -2.67
N GLN A 558 11.41 30.99 -1.47
CA GLN A 558 11.89 30.42 -0.21
C GLN A 558 11.23 29.09 0.11
N GLY A 559 10.04 28.83 -0.41
CA GLY A 559 9.35 27.57 -0.16
C GLY A 559 7.85 27.60 -0.45
N TRP A 560 7.17 26.59 0.05
CA TRP A 560 5.77 26.35 -0.29
C TRP A 560 4.99 25.71 0.86
N CYS A 561 3.67 25.82 0.84
CA CYS A 561 2.78 25.14 1.78
C CYS A 561 1.52 24.64 1.05
N LYS A 562 1.30 23.33 1.13
CA LYS A 562 0.04 22.68 0.75
C LYS A 562 -0.67 22.21 2.01
N HIS A 563 -1.84 22.79 2.29
CA HIS A 563 -2.69 22.42 3.41
C HIS A 563 -4.17 22.37 3.00
N LYS A 564 -4.77 21.17 3.00
CA LYS A 564 -6.11 20.92 2.46
C LYS A 564 -6.21 21.43 1.01
N ASN A 565 -7.14 22.34 0.72
CA ASN A 565 -7.30 23.00 -0.58
C ASN A 565 -6.52 24.33 -0.69
N GLY A 566 -5.77 24.72 0.34
CA GLY A 566 -4.93 25.92 0.33
C GLY A 566 -3.55 25.62 -0.24
N LEU A 567 -3.18 26.35 -1.30
CA LEU A 567 -1.86 26.33 -1.93
C LEU A 567 -1.20 27.70 -1.70
N LEU A 568 -0.02 27.68 -1.11
CA LEU A 568 0.71 28.88 -0.70
C LEU A 568 2.15 28.78 -1.17
N LEU A 569 2.67 29.86 -1.72
CA LEU A 569 4.06 30.01 -2.14
C LEU A 569 4.69 31.15 -1.34
N VAL A 570 5.93 30.97 -0.91
CA VAL A 570 6.63 31.89 -0.01
C VAL A 570 7.84 32.42 -0.75
N TYR A 571 7.87 33.73 -0.94
CA TYR A 571 8.89 34.47 -1.67
C TYR A 571 9.63 35.44 -0.75
N ASP A 572 10.82 35.85 -1.15
CA ASP A 572 11.46 37.04 -0.58
C ASP A 572 10.53 38.25 -0.76
N TYR A 573 10.35 39.03 0.30
CA TYR A 573 9.60 40.29 0.19
C TYR A 573 10.44 41.35 -0.54
N VAL A 574 9.84 41.96 -1.56
CA VAL A 574 10.47 43.00 -2.38
C VAL A 574 9.79 44.35 -2.09
N SER A 575 10.55 45.33 -1.61
CA SER A 575 10.02 46.48 -0.87
C SER A 575 9.32 47.56 -1.70
N ASN A 576 9.79 47.85 -2.93
CA ASN A 576 9.26 48.96 -3.74
C ASN A 576 8.09 48.56 -4.66
N GLY A 577 7.58 47.33 -4.50
CA GLY A 577 6.44 46.84 -5.28
C GLY A 577 6.78 46.55 -6.74
N SER A 578 5.78 46.62 -7.61
CA SER A 578 5.89 46.29 -9.04
C SER A 578 6.21 47.53 -9.89
N LEU A 579 6.88 47.31 -11.02
CA LEU A 579 7.33 48.36 -11.94
C LEU A 579 6.17 49.17 -12.52
N ASP A 580 5.05 48.52 -12.85
CA ASP A 580 3.83 49.20 -13.35
C ASP A 580 3.31 50.23 -12.34
N SER A 581 3.37 49.91 -11.05
CA SER A 581 2.95 50.82 -9.99
C SER A 581 3.83 52.08 -9.96
N LEU A 582 5.14 51.94 -10.18
CA LEU A 582 6.07 53.07 -10.21
C LEU A 582 5.97 53.88 -11.51
N LEU A 583 5.65 53.24 -12.64
CA LEU A 583 5.49 53.90 -13.95
C LEU A 583 4.18 54.70 -14.04
N TYR A 584 3.06 54.08 -13.67
CA TYR A 584 1.72 54.67 -13.86
C TYR A 584 1.22 55.42 -12.65
N ASN A 585 1.40 54.85 -11.46
CA ASN A 585 0.70 55.24 -10.24
C ASN A 585 1.72 55.53 -9.14
N SER A 586 2.51 56.61 -9.29
CA SER A 586 3.51 57.05 -8.30
C SER A 586 2.84 57.37 -6.96
N LYS A 587 2.55 56.33 -6.19
CA LYS A 587 2.15 56.41 -4.79
C LYS A 587 3.42 56.81 -4.05
N ASN A 588 3.36 57.94 -3.37
CA ASN A 588 4.45 58.54 -2.57
C ASN A 588 5.43 59.45 -3.34
N GLY A 589 5.17 59.80 -4.61
CA GLY A 589 5.99 60.77 -5.34
C GLY A 589 7.37 60.26 -5.79
N ILE A 590 7.61 58.95 -5.67
CA ILE A 590 8.81 58.29 -6.21
C ILE A 590 8.60 58.12 -7.72
N SER A 591 9.38 58.87 -8.52
CA SER A 591 9.42 58.73 -9.98
C SER A 591 10.75 58.10 -10.39
N LEU A 592 10.70 57.13 -11.30
CA LEU A 592 11.91 56.49 -11.81
C LEU A 592 12.66 57.43 -12.74
N THR A 593 13.91 57.73 -12.38
CA THR A 593 14.87 58.39 -13.26
C THR A 593 15.20 57.52 -14.48
N TRP A 594 15.74 58.11 -15.54
CA TRP A 594 16.16 57.35 -16.72
C TRP A 594 17.21 56.28 -16.38
N GLU A 595 18.23 56.62 -15.59
CA GLU A 595 19.27 55.68 -15.19
C GLU A 595 18.68 54.44 -14.49
N GLN A 596 17.72 54.64 -13.58
CA GLN A 596 17.02 53.54 -12.92
C GLN A 596 16.22 52.70 -13.92
N ARG A 597 15.49 53.34 -14.84
CA ARG A 597 14.74 52.65 -15.89
C ARG A 597 15.65 51.79 -16.78
N PHE A 598 16.79 52.34 -17.18
CA PHE A 598 17.77 51.63 -18.01
C PHE A 598 18.39 50.44 -17.27
N ASN A 599 18.75 50.62 -15.99
CA ASN A 599 19.23 49.53 -15.13
C ASN A 599 18.17 48.43 -14.92
N ILE A 600 16.90 48.82 -14.79
CA ILE A 600 15.78 47.88 -14.64
C ILE A 600 15.65 47.01 -15.89
N VAL A 601 15.64 47.59 -17.09
CA VAL A 601 15.50 46.80 -18.33
C VAL A 601 16.70 45.90 -18.58
N LYS A 602 17.92 46.34 -18.22
CA LYS A 602 19.12 45.50 -18.20
C LYS A 602 18.98 44.33 -17.22
N GLY A 603 18.49 44.59 -16.02
CA GLY A 603 18.25 43.55 -15.00
C GLY A 603 17.26 42.50 -15.49
N VAL A 604 16.13 42.91 -16.08
CA VAL A 604 15.16 41.97 -16.65
C VAL A 604 15.76 41.16 -17.80
N ALA A 605 16.55 41.80 -18.69
CA ALA A 605 17.23 41.07 -19.77
C ALA A 605 18.23 40.04 -19.24
N SER A 606 19.00 40.39 -18.20
CA SER A 606 19.91 39.47 -17.52
C SER A 606 19.17 38.27 -16.93
N GLY A 607 18.02 38.51 -16.28
CA GLY A 607 17.17 37.44 -15.75
C GLY A 607 16.63 36.51 -16.84
N LEU A 608 16.16 37.06 -17.96
CA LEU A 608 15.66 36.27 -19.09
C LEU A 608 16.77 35.52 -19.83
N LEU A 609 17.96 36.12 -19.98
CA LEU A 609 19.13 35.43 -20.52
C LEU A 609 19.46 34.19 -19.70
N TYR A 610 19.48 34.33 -18.37
CA TYR A 610 19.71 33.22 -17.46
C TYR A 610 18.69 32.10 -17.67
N LEU A 611 17.40 32.44 -17.72
CA LEU A 611 16.30 31.47 -17.94
C LEU A 611 16.38 30.77 -19.31
N HIS A 612 16.79 31.49 -20.35
CA HIS A 612 16.77 30.98 -21.72
C HIS A 612 18.01 30.19 -22.11
N GLU A 613 19.17 30.52 -21.56
CA GLU A 613 20.46 30.05 -22.08
C GLU A 613 21.45 29.57 -21.02
N GLU A 614 21.42 30.06 -19.78
CA GLU A 614 22.48 29.79 -18.79
C GLU A 614 22.09 28.73 -17.76
N TRP A 615 20.79 28.45 -17.60
CA TRP A 615 20.30 27.38 -16.74
C TRP A 615 20.33 25.99 -17.40
N GLU A 616 20.33 24.93 -16.59
CA GLU A 616 20.33 23.50 -17.00
C GLU A 616 19.21 23.18 -18.01
N GLN A 617 18.06 23.83 -17.86
CA GLN A 617 16.92 23.71 -18.76
C GLN A 617 16.49 25.09 -19.27
N VAL A 618 15.91 25.13 -20.46
CA VAL A 618 15.27 26.34 -20.99
C VAL A 618 13.97 26.59 -20.23
N VAL A 619 13.88 27.74 -19.56
CA VAL A 619 12.67 28.19 -18.88
C VAL A 619 12.02 29.30 -19.70
N ILE A 620 10.84 29.04 -20.27
CA ILE A 620 10.03 30.06 -20.94
C ILE A 620 9.07 30.64 -19.89
N HIS A 621 9.17 31.94 -19.63
CA HIS A 621 8.42 32.63 -18.58
C HIS A 621 6.94 32.81 -18.94
N ARG A 622 6.64 33.21 -20.19
CA ARG A 622 5.29 33.35 -20.78
C ARG A 622 4.40 34.47 -20.22
N ASP A 623 4.88 35.25 -19.26
CA ASP A 623 4.14 36.37 -18.67
C ASP A 623 5.08 37.50 -18.24
N VAL A 624 6.06 37.82 -19.10
CA VAL A 624 6.93 38.98 -18.90
C VAL A 624 6.09 40.24 -19.10
N LYS A 625 6.00 41.07 -18.05
CA LYS A 625 5.26 42.34 -18.03
C LYS A 625 5.67 43.19 -16.84
N SER A 626 5.41 44.49 -16.88
CA SER A 626 5.77 45.43 -15.80
C SER A 626 5.20 45.06 -14.42
N SER A 627 3.98 44.52 -14.34
CA SER A 627 3.39 44.10 -13.06
C SER A 627 4.04 42.86 -12.43
N ASN A 628 4.81 42.09 -13.22
CA ASN A 628 5.58 40.94 -12.74
C ASN A 628 7.06 41.29 -12.50
N VAL A 629 7.49 42.51 -12.78
CA VAL A 629 8.83 43.01 -12.44
C VAL A 629 8.76 43.76 -11.12
N LEU A 630 9.32 43.17 -10.07
CA LEU A 630 9.39 43.79 -8.75
C LEU A 630 10.68 44.59 -8.59
N ILE A 631 10.62 45.69 -7.83
CA ILE A 631 11.75 46.59 -7.61
C ILE A 631 12.21 46.49 -6.15
N ASP A 632 13.46 46.09 -5.93
CA ASP A 632 14.01 46.01 -4.58
C ASP A 632 14.48 47.37 -4.04
N HIS A 633 14.92 47.38 -2.79
CA HIS A 633 15.34 48.58 -2.06
C HIS A 633 16.49 49.34 -2.75
N ASP A 634 17.33 48.64 -3.51
CA ASP A 634 18.45 49.20 -4.28
C ASP A 634 18.03 49.62 -5.70
N MET A 635 16.72 49.61 -5.98
CA MET A 635 16.13 49.93 -7.29
C MET A 635 16.52 48.93 -8.40
N ASN A 636 16.87 47.69 -8.03
CA ASN A 636 17.14 46.63 -8.99
C ASN A 636 15.87 45.87 -9.35
N ALA A 637 15.80 45.42 -10.61
CA ALA A 637 14.70 44.63 -11.12
C ALA A 637 14.80 43.16 -10.71
N ARG A 638 13.68 42.59 -10.26
CA ARG A 638 13.48 41.18 -9.96
C ARG A 638 12.24 40.66 -10.67
N LEU A 639 12.43 39.82 -11.68
CA LEU A 639 11.35 39.19 -12.43
C LEU A 639 10.71 38.08 -11.59
N GLY A 640 9.39 38.15 -11.41
CA GLY A 640 8.60 37.21 -10.63
C GLY A 640 7.41 36.64 -11.40
N ASP A 641 6.59 35.86 -10.70
CA ASP A 641 5.38 35.19 -11.21
C ASP A 641 5.61 34.16 -12.34
N PHE A 642 6.02 32.95 -11.93
CA PHE A 642 6.32 31.83 -12.83
C PHE A 642 5.14 30.86 -12.98
N GLY A 643 3.91 31.27 -12.63
CA GLY A 643 2.71 30.42 -12.67
C GLY A 643 2.41 29.83 -14.04
N LEU A 644 2.83 30.52 -15.10
CA LEU A 644 2.66 30.08 -16.49
C LEU A 644 3.93 29.47 -17.09
N ALA A 645 5.05 29.48 -16.37
CA ALA A 645 6.35 29.08 -16.88
C ALA A 645 6.41 27.61 -17.30
N ARG A 646 7.32 27.29 -18.23
CA ARG A 646 7.53 25.94 -18.75
C ARG A 646 9.01 25.65 -18.92
N LEU A 647 9.43 24.48 -18.45
CA LEU A 647 10.79 23.97 -18.60
C LEU A 647 10.88 23.05 -19.82
N TYR A 648 11.99 23.15 -20.55
CA TYR A 648 12.32 22.29 -21.69
C TYR A 648 13.81 21.96 -21.66
N ASP A 649 14.18 20.75 -22.05
CA ASP A 649 15.60 20.43 -22.26
C ASP A 649 16.14 21.22 -23.45
N HIS A 650 17.41 21.63 -23.38
CA HIS A 650 18.09 22.31 -24.48
C HIS A 650 18.02 21.47 -25.76
N GLY A 651 17.58 22.07 -26.85
CA GLY A 651 17.45 21.41 -28.16
C GLY A 651 16.11 20.69 -28.43
N LYS A 652 15.19 20.60 -27.46
CA LYS A 652 13.83 20.09 -27.71
C LYS A 652 12.87 21.19 -28.17
N ASN A 653 11.97 20.85 -29.09
CA ASN A 653 10.95 21.76 -29.62
C ASN A 653 9.78 21.94 -28.63
N SER A 654 9.22 23.15 -28.55
CA SER A 654 8.04 23.38 -27.71
C SER A 654 6.79 22.70 -28.27
N HIS A 655 6.02 22.08 -27.38
CA HIS A 655 4.73 21.48 -27.71
C HIS A 655 3.64 22.54 -27.78
N THR A 656 2.54 22.25 -28.49
CA THR A 656 1.35 23.11 -28.50
C THR A 656 0.79 23.22 -27.08
N THR A 657 0.64 24.45 -26.62
CA THR A 657 0.07 24.78 -25.30
C THR A 657 -1.17 25.65 -25.47
N ASN A 658 -1.98 25.77 -24.41
CA ASN A 658 -3.03 26.79 -24.38
C ASN A 658 -2.39 28.18 -24.50
N VAL A 659 -3.01 29.05 -25.30
CA VAL A 659 -2.64 30.47 -25.38
C VAL A 659 -2.99 31.11 -24.03
N VAL A 660 -1.97 31.48 -23.27
CA VAL A 660 -2.05 32.15 -21.97
C VAL A 660 -1.00 33.26 -21.95
N GLY A 661 -1.27 34.31 -21.18
CA GLY A 661 -0.44 35.52 -21.09
C GLY A 661 -1.33 36.76 -20.99
N THR A 662 -0.70 37.93 -20.88
CA THR A 662 -1.41 39.21 -20.74
C THR A 662 -1.61 39.87 -22.11
N ILE A 663 -2.82 40.33 -22.42
CA ILE A 663 -3.14 41.04 -23.66
C ILE A 663 -2.21 42.25 -23.80
N GLY A 664 -1.64 42.45 -25.00
CA GLY A 664 -0.60 43.45 -25.27
C GLY A 664 0.83 42.90 -25.23
N TYR A 665 1.08 41.84 -24.45
CA TYR A 665 2.40 41.17 -24.35
C TYR A 665 2.47 39.85 -25.12
N ILE A 666 1.34 39.32 -25.57
CA ILE A 666 1.27 38.05 -26.29
C ILE A 666 1.79 38.22 -27.71
N ALA A 667 2.81 37.45 -28.06
CA ALA A 667 3.38 37.44 -29.40
C ALA A 667 2.38 36.92 -30.47
N PRO A 668 2.38 37.47 -31.70
CA PRO A 668 1.39 37.13 -32.73
C PRO A 668 1.41 35.65 -33.15
N GLU A 669 2.58 35.02 -33.16
CA GLU A 669 2.71 33.60 -33.49
C GLU A 669 2.11 32.69 -32.42
N LEU A 670 2.04 33.15 -31.16
CA LEU A 670 1.49 32.37 -30.05
C LEU A 670 -0.01 32.21 -30.20
N THR A 671 -0.72 33.26 -30.65
CA THR A 671 -2.18 33.20 -30.91
C THR A 671 -2.51 32.29 -32.09
N ARG A 672 -1.62 32.19 -33.09
CA ARG A 672 -1.80 31.34 -34.27
C ARG A 672 -1.44 29.88 -34.04
N THR A 673 -0.38 29.61 -33.27
CA THR A 673 0.22 28.27 -33.18
C THR A 673 0.07 27.62 -31.81
N GLY A 674 -0.22 28.39 -30.75
CA GLY A 674 -0.22 27.92 -29.36
C GLY A 674 1.17 27.52 -28.83
N LYS A 675 2.25 27.75 -29.59
CA LYS A 675 3.60 27.33 -29.21
C LYS A 675 4.37 28.50 -28.59
N ALA A 676 4.57 28.44 -27.27
CA ALA A 676 5.45 29.38 -26.57
C ALA A 676 6.92 29.05 -26.86
N SER A 677 7.79 30.06 -26.93
CA SER A 677 9.20 29.90 -27.24
C SER A 677 10.05 31.00 -26.59
N LYS A 678 11.38 30.89 -26.66
CA LYS A 678 12.28 31.98 -26.23
C LYS A 678 11.91 33.30 -26.92
N SER A 679 11.58 33.22 -28.21
CA SER A 679 11.16 34.36 -29.03
C SER A 679 9.84 35.00 -28.57
N SER A 680 8.91 34.25 -27.96
CA SER A 680 7.69 34.85 -27.42
C SER A 680 7.94 35.66 -26.15
N ASP A 681 8.90 35.24 -25.32
CA ASP A 681 9.35 36.04 -24.16
C ASP A 681 10.13 37.29 -24.63
N VAL A 682 10.95 37.18 -25.69
CA VAL A 682 11.64 38.34 -26.30
C VAL A 682 10.63 39.38 -26.80
N PHE A 683 9.52 38.94 -27.41
CA PHE A 683 8.45 39.85 -27.81
C PHE A 683 7.89 40.61 -26.61
N ALA A 684 7.51 39.90 -25.56
CA ALA A 684 6.99 40.50 -24.33
C ALA A 684 8.00 41.45 -23.65
N TYR A 685 9.30 41.10 -23.69
CA TYR A 685 10.38 41.99 -23.27
C TYR A 685 10.48 43.25 -24.14
N GLY A 686 10.29 43.14 -25.46
CA GLY A 686 10.21 44.30 -26.36
C GLY A 686 9.08 45.25 -26.00
N ILE A 687 7.91 44.72 -25.65
CA ILE A 687 6.79 45.52 -25.14
C ILE A 687 7.17 46.22 -23.83
N LEU A 688 7.82 45.50 -22.90
CA LEU A 688 8.28 46.05 -21.63
C LEU A 688 9.31 47.19 -21.84
N LEU A 689 10.21 47.09 -22.81
CA LEU A 689 11.14 48.17 -23.15
C LEU A 689 10.40 49.45 -23.55
N LEU A 690 9.43 49.33 -24.45
CA LEU A 690 8.62 50.45 -24.89
C LEU A 690 7.79 51.02 -23.74
N GLU A 691 7.21 50.15 -22.92
CA GLU A 691 6.44 50.54 -21.74
C GLU A 691 7.27 51.39 -20.76
N VAL A 692 8.51 50.99 -20.50
CA VAL A 692 9.45 51.70 -19.62
C VAL A 692 9.90 53.03 -20.21
N ALA A 693 10.19 53.07 -21.51
CA ALA A 693 10.63 54.30 -22.20
C ALA A 693 9.48 55.32 -22.33
N CYS A 694 8.28 54.86 -22.67
CA CYS A 694 7.11 55.69 -22.91
C CYS A 694 6.31 56.03 -21.65
N GLY A 695 6.46 55.24 -20.57
CA GLY A 695 5.67 55.40 -19.36
C GLY A 695 4.16 55.17 -19.57
N ARG A 696 3.80 54.37 -20.59
CA ARG A 696 2.42 54.13 -21.06
C ARG A 696 2.11 52.63 -21.12
N PRO A 697 0.87 52.23 -20.79
CA PRO A 697 0.45 50.83 -20.89
C PRO A 697 0.49 50.33 -22.34
N PRO A 698 0.75 49.03 -22.58
CA PRO A 698 0.82 48.48 -23.93
C PRO A 698 -0.47 48.61 -24.75
N VAL A 699 -1.61 48.64 -24.06
CA VAL A 699 -2.94 48.85 -24.63
C VAL A 699 -3.62 49.93 -23.82
N GLU A 700 -3.88 51.06 -24.46
CA GLU A 700 -4.68 52.15 -23.90
C GLU A 700 -6.09 52.07 -24.50
N TYR A 701 -7.09 51.91 -23.64
CA TYR A 701 -8.49 51.79 -24.03
C TYR A 701 -9.11 53.19 -24.06
N GLU A 702 -9.15 53.82 -25.25
CA GLU A 702 -9.93 55.03 -25.44
C GLU A 702 -11.36 54.69 -25.93
N PRO A 703 -12.36 55.56 -25.70
CA PRO A 703 -13.75 55.30 -26.06
C PRO A 703 -13.98 54.95 -27.54
N ASP A 704 -13.15 55.49 -28.45
CA ASP A 704 -13.34 55.39 -29.90
C ASP A 704 -12.29 54.51 -30.60
N ARG A 705 -11.14 54.21 -29.96
CA ARG A 705 -10.10 53.33 -30.51
C ARG A 705 -9.15 52.85 -29.42
N ASN A 706 -8.68 51.60 -29.53
CA ASN A 706 -7.57 51.14 -28.70
C ASN A 706 -6.25 51.60 -29.33
N VAL A 707 -5.40 52.26 -28.56
CA VAL A 707 -4.03 52.61 -28.98
C VAL A 707 -3.11 51.48 -28.55
N ILE A 708 -2.42 50.87 -29.52
CA ILE A 708 -1.41 49.84 -29.28
C ILE A 708 -0.05 50.52 -29.24
N LEU A 709 0.66 50.37 -28.12
CA LEU A 709 1.90 51.10 -27.87
C LEU A 709 2.95 50.89 -28.97
N VAL A 710 3.12 49.64 -29.44
CA VAL A 710 4.08 49.29 -30.50
C VAL A 710 3.79 50.05 -31.79
N ASP A 711 2.52 50.10 -32.20
CA ASP A 711 2.11 50.75 -33.45
C ASP A 711 2.36 52.26 -33.37
N TRP A 712 2.07 52.87 -32.21
CA TRP A 712 2.32 54.28 -31.97
C TRP A 712 3.81 54.64 -32.02
N VAL A 713 4.67 53.89 -31.32
CA VAL A 713 6.13 54.12 -31.36
C VAL A 713 6.69 53.91 -32.77
N LEU A 714 6.19 52.90 -33.48
CA LEU A 714 6.57 52.65 -34.86
C LEU A 714 6.20 53.82 -35.79
N ASP A 715 5.05 54.43 -35.59
CA ASP A 715 4.62 55.59 -36.38
C ASP A 715 5.45 56.84 -36.04
N CYS A 716 5.77 57.09 -34.77
CA CYS A 716 6.73 58.12 -34.37
C CYS A 716 8.10 57.93 -35.04
N MET A 717 8.59 56.68 -35.09
CA MET A 717 9.84 56.34 -35.79
C MET A 717 9.76 56.62 -37.29
N LYS A 718 8.66 56.23 -37.97
CA LYS A 718 8.47 56.50 -39.41
C LYS A 718 8.40 57.99 -39.74
N MET A 719 7.93 58.82 -38.80
CA MET A 719 7.88 60.27 -38.95
C MET A 719 9.21 60.96 -38.66
N GLY A 720 10.24 60.22 -38.22
CA GLY A 720 11.54 60.78 -37.81
C GLY A 720 11.53 61.45 -36.44
N SER A 721 10.46 61.26 -35.66
CA SER A 721 10.23 61.88 -34.35
C SER A 721 10.14 60.83 -33.24
N ILE A 722 11.05 59.86 -33.19
CA ILE A 722 10.96 58.74 -32.24
C ILE A 722 10.95 59.22 -30.76
N PHE A 723 11.59 60.35 -30.47
CA PHE A 723 11.61 60.94 -29.12
C PHE A 723 10.26 61.51 -28.65
N GLU A 724 9.27 61.71 -29.55
CA GLU A 724 7.90 62.04 -29.15
C GLU A 724 7.24 60.90 -28.35
N ALA A 725 7.76 59.68 -28.49
CA ALA A 725 7.27 58.53 -27.75
C ALA A 725 7.71 58.52 -26.28
N VAL A 726 8.72 59.31 -25.89
CA VAL A 726 9.35 59.25 -24.56
C VAL A 726 8.41 59.77 -23.47
N ASP A 727 8.48 59.14 -22.30
CA ASP A 727 7.71 59.56 -21.13
C ASP A 727 7.99 61.04 -20.78
N ALA A 728 6.95 61.86 -20.90
CA ALA A 728 7.01 63.29 -20.57
C ALA A 728 7.48 63.55 -19.13
N LYS A 729 7.26 62.60 -18.20
CA LYS A 729 7.70 62.72 -16.80
C LYS A 729 9.22 62.76 -16.64
N LEU A 730 9.98 62.31 -17.65
CA LEU A 730 11.44 62.38 -17.64
C LEU A 730 11.95 63.81 -17.90
N ASN A 731 11.12 64.74 -18.40
CA ASN A 731 11.48 66.15 -18.63
C ASN A 731 12.80 66.34 -19.42
N SER A 732 13.06 65.49 -20.42
CA SER A 732 14.32 65.47 -21.19
C SER A 732 15.59 65.13 -20.39
N MET A 733 15.46 64.59 -19.18
CA MET A 733 16.56 64.10 -18.34
C MET A 733 16.83 62.61 -18.63
N TYR A 734 17.30 62.32 -19.84
CA TYR A 734 17.70 60.98 -20.27
C TYR A 734 18.90 61.08 -21.21
N GLU A 735 19.64 59.98 -21.33
CA GLU A 735 20.72 59.88 -22.32
C GLU A 735 20.07 59.52 -23.68
N THR A 736 20.39 60.29 -24.72
CA THR A 736 19.73 60.21 -26.04
C THR A 736 20.04 58.93 -26.81
N GLU A 737 21.30 58.49 -26.81
CA GLU A 737 21.76 57.25 -27.45
C GLU A 737 21.16 56.02 -26.76
N GLU A 738 21.12 55.99 -25.43
CA GLU A 738 20.49 54.91 -24.65
C GLU A 738 18.97 54.87 -24.89
N MET A 739 18.31 56.03 -24.95
CA MET A 739 16.88 56.12 -25.20
C MET A 739 16.52 55.65 -26.61
N GLU A 740 17.27 56.12 -27.61
CA GLU A 740 17.09 55.69 -29.01
C GLU A 740 17.34 54.18 -29.15
N LEU A 741 18.38 53.67 -28.48
CA LEU A 741 18.66 52.23 -28.40
C LEU A 741 17.48 51.46 -27.80
N VAL A 742 16.92 51.90 -26.66
CA VAL A 742 15.81 51.21 -25.99
C VAL A 742 14.55 51.20 -26.86
N LEU A 743 14.21 52.33 -27.48
CA LEU A 743 13.04 52.41 -28.37
C LEU A 743 13.23 51.52 -29.62
N GLY A 744 14.40 51.58 -30.24
CA GLY A 744 14.74 50.74 -31.39
C GLY A 744 14.78 49.25 -31.08
N LEU A 745 15.41 48.89 -29.96
CA LEU A 745 15.47 47.52 -29.49
C LEU A 745 14.09 47.00 -29.09
N GLY A 746 13.24 47.86 -28.50
CA GLY A 746 11.84 47.55 -28.21
C GLY A 746 11.07 47.17 -29.48
N LEU A 747 11.22 47.94 -30.55
CA LEU A 747 10.61 47.64 -31.87
C LEU A 747 11.19 46.36 -32.50
N LEU A 748 12.50 46.15 -32.40
CA LEU A 748 13.16 44.95 -32.94
C LEU A 748 12.73 43.67 -32.19
N CYS A 749 12.68 43.73 -30.86
CA CYS A 749 12.21 42.62 -30.01
C CYS A 749 10.72 42.35 -30.21
N SER A 750 9.89 43.37 -30.44
CA SER A 750 8.46 43.24 -30.71
C SER A 750 8.11 42.97 -32.19
N HIS A 751 9.10 42.61 -33.01
CA HIS A 751 8.86 42.34 -34.43
C HIS A 751 7.84 41.20 -34.65
N PRO A 752 6.89 41.29 -35.61
CA PRO A 752 5.85 40.28 -35.78
C PRO A 752 6.38 38.87 -36.12
N LYS A 753 7.50 38.80 -36.86
CA LYS A 753 8.18 37.54 -37.18
C LYS A 753 9.15 37.13 -36.07
N PRO A 754 9.01 35.92 -35.48
CA PRO A 754 9.93 35.39 -34.46
C PRO A 754 11.40 35.38 -34.90
N GLU A 755 11.66 35.04 -36.16
CA GLU A 755 13.01 34.82 -36.69
C GLU A 755 13.81 36.12 -36.86
N ALA A 756 13.12 37.26 -36.84
CA ALA A 756 13.74 38.58 -36.92
C ALA A 756 14.10 39.14 -35.52
N ARG A 757 13.59 38.54 -34.44
CA ARG A 757 13.84 38.99 -33.08
C ARG A 757 15.22 38.51 -32.61
N PRO A 758 15.95 39.32 -31.84
CA PRO A 758 17.24 38.92 -31.28
C PRO A 758 17.05 37.86 -30.18
N THR A 759 18.11 37.11 -29.88
CA THR A 759 18.15 36.32 -28.63
C THR A 759 18.39 37.23 -27.43
N MET A 760 18.08 36.78 -26.21
CA MET A 760 18.36 37.57 -25.01
C MET A 760 19.86 37.84 -24.83
N ARG A 761 20.74 36.97 -25.35
CA ARG A 761 22.19 37.23 -25.38
C ARG A 761 22.54 38.41 -26.28
N GLN A 762 21.94 38.51 -27.46
CA GLN A 762 22.12 39.65 -28.36
C GLN A 762 21.54 40.94 -27.74
N VAL A 763 20.36 40.86 -27.13
CA VAL A 763 19.76 41.97 -26.36
C VAL A 763 20.73 42.51 -25.32
N MET A 764 21.37 41.63 -24.53
CA MET A 764 22.36 42.05 -23.52
C MET A 764 23.58 42.73 -24.14
N LYS A 765 24.09 42.24 -25.27
CA LYS A 765 25.21 42.88 -25.98
C LYS A 765 24.85 44.28 -26.47
N TYR A 766 23.65 44.47 -27.02
CA TYR A 766 23.19 45.79 -27.44
C TYR A 766 23.07 46.75 -26.26
N LEU A 767 22.43 46.32 -25.16
CA LEU A 767 22.27 47.15 -23.96
C LEU A 767 23.61 47.50 -23.28
N ASN A 768 24.61 46.63 -23.38
CA ASN A 768 25.94 46.88 -22.84
C ASN A 768 26.83 47.74 -23.76
N GLY A 769 26.41 47.98 -25.00
CA GLY A 769 27.21 48.68 -26.01
C GLY A 769 28.30 47.79 -26.65
N ASP A 770 28.23 46.48 -26.48
CA ASP A 770 29.17 45.52 -27.07
C ASP A 770 28.94 45.34 -28.58
N GLU A 771 27.70 45.52 -29.03
CA GLU A 771 27.29 45.48 -30.44
C GLU A 771 26.36 46.67 -30.72
N MET A 772 26.44 47.24 -31.92
CA MET A 772 25.48 48.27 -32.36
C MET A 772 24.18 47.60 -32.83
N LEU A 773 23.05 48.23 -32.50
CA LEU A 773 21.76 47.83 -33.05
C LEU A 773 21.84 47.88 -34.59
N PRO A 774 21.39 46.84 -35.33
CA PRO A 774 21.41 46.87 -36.79
C PRO A 774 20.69 48.14 -37.29
N VAL A 775 21.43 49.01 -37.99
CA VAL A 775 21.00 50.36 -38.38
C VAL A 775 19.58 50.36 -38.96
N PHE A 776 18.76 51.29 -38.46
CA PHE A 776 17.32 51.44 -38.68
C PHE A 776 16.86 51.52 -40.15
N ASP A 777 17.76 51.75 -41.11
CA ASP A 777 17.45 51.80 -42.54
C ASP A 777 16.86 50.48 -43.10
N LYS A 778 17.04 49.35 -42.42
CA LYS A 778 16.47 48.06 -42.85
C LYS A 778 15.09 47.74 -42.28
N LEU A 779 14.69 48.32 -41.14
CA LEU A 779 13.37 48.05 -40.51
C LEU A 779 12.20 48.66 -41.31
N SER A 780 12.44 49.78 -41.99
CA SER A 780 11.48 50.41 -42.92
C SER A 780 11.28 49.60 -44.22
N SER A 781 12.32 48.87 -44.66
CA SER A 781 12.30 48.08 -45.91
C SER A 781 11.84 46.63 -45.73
N ALA A 782 11.86 46.08 -44.51
CA ALA A 782 11.59 44.68 -44.23
C ALA A 782 10.32 44.47 -43.37
N GLY A 783 9.14 44.65 -43.97
CA GLY A 783 8.00 43.77 -43.65
C GLY A 783 6.84 44.31 -42.82
N PHE A 784 6.74 45.61 -42.54
CA PHE A 784 5.47 46.20 -42.09
C PHE A 784 4.57 46.57 -43.29
N LYS A 785 4.17 45.56 -44.09
CA LYS A 785 3.02 45.73 -44.99
C LYS A 785 1.77 45.29 -44.25
N GLU A 786 0.80 46.20 -44.21
CA GLU A 786 -0.56 46.05 -43.70
C GLU A 786 -1.06 44.59 -43.78
N SER A 787 -1.08 43.91 -42.63
CA SER A 787 -1.86 42.69 -42.48
C SER A 787 -3.23 43.06 -41.93
N CYS A 788 -4.25 42.92 -42.77
CA CYS A 788 -5.65 43.11 -42.43
C CYS A 788 -6.01 42.46 -41.09
N ILE A 789 -6.74 43.22 -40.28
CA ILE A 789 -7.44 42.75 -39.08
C ILE A 789 -8.37 41.61 -39.48
N ASN A 790 -7.98 40.37 -39.19
CA ASN A 790 -8.91 39.25 -39.14
C ASN A 790 -9.49 39.19 -37.73
N VAL A 791 -10.65 39.82 -37.54
CA VAL A 791 -11.50 39.59 -36.37
C VAL A 791 -11.97 38.13 -36.43
N VAL A 792 -11.29 37.25 -35.70
CA VAL A 792 -11.80 35.89 -35.44
C VAL A 792 -12.84 35.99 -34.34
N THR A 793 -14.12 36.03 -34.73
CA THR A 793 -15.23 35.79 -33.82
C THR A 793 -15.29 34.29 -33.50
N CYS A 794 -14.92 33.89 -32.28
CA CYS A 794 -15.18 32.55 -31.79
C CYS A 794 -16.69 32.35 -31.56
N ARG A 795 -17.33 31.51 -32.38
CA ARG A 795 -18.65 30.96 -32.12
C ARG A 795 -18.57 29.97 -30.96
N PHE A 796 -19.35 30.19 -29.90
CA PHE A 796 -19.66 29.19 -28.89
C PHE A 796 -20.51 28.08 -29.52
N PHE A 797 -20.06 26.83 -29.42
CA PHE A 797 -20.94 25.67 -29.58
C PHE A 797 -21.62 25.41 -28.23
N ILE A 798 -22.86 25.88 -28.08
CA ILE A 798 -23.81 25.29 -27.14
C ILE A 798 -24.35 24.06 -27.85
N LYS A 799 -24.14 22.87 -27.25
CA LYS A 799 -24.80 21.65 -27.69
C LYS A 799 -25.86 21.33 -26.65
N ASP A 800 -27.12 21.56 -27.02
CA ASP A 800 -28.30 21.26 -26.23
C ASP A 800 -28.45 19.75 -25.96
N LEU A 801 -28.80 19.49 -24.69
CA LEU A 801 -29.84 18.57 -24.19
C LEU A 801 -30.15 17.30 -25.01
N ASN A 802 -29.71 16.16 -24.46
CA ASN A 802 -30.61 15.16 -23.86
C ASN A 802 -29.88 14.42 -22.74
#